data_AF-A0A7S2LUL7-F1
#
_entry.id   AF-A0A7S2LUL7-F1
#
_cell.length_a   1.000
_cell.length_b   1.000
_cell.length_c   1.000
_cell.angle_alpha   90.00
_cell.angle_beta   90.00
_cell.angle_gamma   90.00
#
_symmetry.space_group_name_H-M   'P 1'
#
loop_
_entity.id
_entity.type
_entity.pdbx_description
1 polymer ?
#
loop_
_entity_poly.entity_id
_entity_poly.type
_entity_poly.pdbx_seq_one_letter_code
_entity_poly.pdbx_strand_id
1 'polypeptide(L)'
;VCLLRPEPDMEELSCILEGVLGQKLQHDYNGVELVCFEQQVVEMKEFSERMCSCYMDLMKNTDRFSFFVDFFGLRDFIHFLKFLRRSAPPVEDSILHITAEVFVNALERNFNGIDKEQFANMCAFFMAKGLSSCDQIKPVLEKHIRDPMEVINDALSEQQTNDVSRYNLPRYKMIIDHTNDDSVTRLLQISGVLNSSHAFYKLSGIDEGAEIEKLNLVSKVKFAAQYGMKTVVLSQVEGVSECFYDLFNQHFKEFRKEDGEVSYFANIAIGGVSRPCLISPSFQCIVHVQSSQLANLPAPFLNRFEKFQLNIDDILRWRLKQLTPGLCDILSQSLQHSQDFVESIGANSVWSPSAEDTLKSIYISLIRPEVRSENHSLLETGTSGDSIASDVLEFILNNFDVDMTVEDIQSCIDSARVEYRSSKDGVELERVIDCVSKGKIALPFEDVRNDCLRTPLSRALKQIILSSITRCVVIRLLQLVRPDALYLRRHAVPGEVLRLYFGEQEHFSLKRLIRKLESNNTTSQFHIVYARSDSCAHSLPTWSNNDGIDPSILHRVRSLVHDDPSTVEIHHLDLLKSESEIRTTFDGWVSKELVNTFILVVDMKMQSTNIVNFIRSYVEQATLSSDKQFILLLHFPLSCDQSIYPALFFGKWSCIFLDGIGDADGNSVDFN
;
A
#
# COMPACT_ATOMS: atom_id res chain seq x y z
N VAL A 1 -20.65 45.56 -7.17
CA VAL A 1 -21.53 44.64 -6.42
C VAL A 1 -20.70 43.41 -6.08
N CYS A 2 -20.41 43.16 -4.80
CA CYS A 2 -19.77 41.92 -4.38
C CYS A 2 -20.90 40.93 -4.08
N LEU A 3 -20.95 39.82 -4.81
CA LEU A 3 -21.90 38.74 -4.55
C LEU A 3 -21.27 37.81 -3.52
N LEU A 4 -21.70 37.95 -2.26
CA LEU A 4 -21.37 37.01 -1.20
C LEU A 4 -22.56 36.07 -1.05
N ARG A 5 -22.35 34.75 -1.21
CA ARG A 5 -23.35 33.75 -0.84
C ARG A 5 -22.87 33.02 0.41
N PRO A 6 -23.67 32.99 1.50
CA PRO A 6 -23.39 32.11 2.63
C PRO A 6 -23.59 30.64 2.23
N GLU A 7 -23.41 29.72 3.18
CA GLU A 7 -23.81 28.33 2.99
C GLU A 7 -25.28 28.24 2.55
N PRO A 8 -25.62 27.28 1.67
CA PRO A 8 -26.98 27.17 1.15
C PRO A 8 -27.95 26.87 2.28
N ASP A 9 -29.09 27.56 2.25
CA ASP A 9 -30.18 27.27 3.17
C ASP A 9 -30.99 26.03 2.75
N MET A 10 -32.02 25.73 3.52
CA MET A 10 -32.86 24.56 3.31
C MET A 10 -33.61 24.57 1.97
N GLU A 11 -33.99 25.76 1.49
CA GLU A 11 -34.70 25.90 0.21
C GLU A 11 -33.73 25.70 -0.95
N GLU A 12 -32.55 26.32 -0.90
CA GLU A 12 -31.50 26.14 -1.91
C GLU A 12 -31.03 24.68 -1.99
N LEU A 13 -30.81 24.01 -0.85
CA LEU A 13 -30.44 22.59 -0.80
C LEU A 13 -31.53 21.69 -1.38
N SER A 14 -32.80 21.94 -1.05
CA SER A 14 -33.92 21.19 -1.62
C SER A 14 -33.98 21.36 -3.14
N CYS A 15 -33.83 22.58 -3.65
CA CYS A 15 -33.79 22.82 -5.10
C CYS A 15 -32.63 22.09 -5.79
N ILE A 16 -31.44 22.05 -5.17
CA ILE A 16 -30.30 21.30 -5.70
C ILE A 16 -30.63 19.81 -5.76
N LEU A 17 -31.18 19.26 -4.68
CA LEU A 17 -31.48 17.84 -4.56
C LEU A 17 -32.57 17.42 -5.56
N GLU A 18 -33.67 18.16 -5.65
CA GLU A 18 -34.73 17.94 -6.63
C GLU A 18 -34.19 18.04 -8.06
N GLY A 19 -33.31 19.00 -8.34
CA GLY A 19 -32.66 19.13 -9.64
C GLY A 19 -31.77 17.94 -10.01
N VAL A 20 -31.07 17.35 -9.03
CA VAL A 20 -30.18 16.20 -9.25
C VAL A 20 -30.95 14.90 -9.36
N LEU A 21 -31.82 14.59 -8.40
CA LEU A 21 -32.55 13.33 -8.35
C LEU A 21 -33.72 13.31 -9.35
N GLY A 22 -34.39 14.44 -9.56
CA GLY A 22 -35.48 14.60 -10.53
C GLY A 22 -35.02 14.66 -11.99
N GLN A 23 -33.71 14.71 -12.25
CA GLN A 23 -33.17 14.70 -13.60
C GLN A 23 -33.56 13.40 -14.34
N LYS A 24 -34.09 13.54 -15.55
CA LYS A 24 -34.36 12.42 -16.45
C LYS A 24 -33.06 11.98 -17.14
N LEU A 25 -32.63 10.76 -16.87
CA LEU A 25 -31.53 10.09 -17.55
C LEU A 25 -32.02 9.51 -18.88
N GLN A 26 -31.09 9.19 -19.79
CA GLN A 26 -31.42 8.70 -21.14
C GLN A 26 -32.29 7.43 -21.15
N HIS A 27 -32.15 6.60 -20.11
CA HIS A 27 -32.84 5.32 -19.97
C HIS A 27 -34.14 5.39 -19.18
N ASP A 28 -34.52 6.58 -18.67
CA ASP A 28 -35.76 6.71 -17.90
C ASP A 28 -36.97 6.95 -18.79
N TYR A 29 -38.09 6.34 -18.42
CA TYR A 29 -39.36 6.56 -19.08
C TYR A 29 -40.08 7.78 -18.51
N ASN A 30 -39.96 8.01 -17.19
CA ASN A 30 -40.65 9.07 -16.46
C ASN A 30 -39.69 9.90 -15.57
N GLY A 31 -40.18 11.04 -15.05
CA GLY A 31 -39.47 11.82 -14.02
C GLY A 31 -39.66 11.22 -12.63
N VAL A 32 -38.82 11.58 -11.66
CA VAL A 32 -38.93 11.05 -10.28
C VAL A 32 -39.95 11.87 -9.49
N GLU A 33 -41.01 11.22 -9.00
CA GLU A 33 -42.04 11.82 -8.14
C GLU A 33 -42.06 11.19 -6.74
N LEU A 34 -41.72 9.90 -6.66
CA LEU A 34 -41.69 9.11 -5.43
C LEU A 34 -40.34 8.45 -5.24
N VAL A 35 -39.94 8.26 -3.98
CA VAL A 35 -38.74 7.49 -3.62
C VAL A 35 -39.18 6.28 -2.81
N CYS A 36 -38.79 5.09 -3.25
CA CYS A 36 -39.01 3.84 -2.53
C CYS A 36 -37.70 3.39 -1.88
N PHE A 37 -37.68 3.33 -0.55
CA PHE A 37 -36.56 2.82 0.24
C PHE A 37 -37.00 1.63 1.08
N GLU A 38 -36.40 0.45 0.88
CA GLU A 38 -36.70 -0.78 1.64
C GLU A 38 -38.21 -1.00 1.88
N GLN A 39 -39.00 -0.86 0.81
CA GLN A 39 -40.48 -1.01 0.77
C GLN A 39 -41.29 0.14 1.36
N GLN A 40 -40.66 1.19 1.89
CA GLN A 40 -41.32 2.45 2.26
C GLN A 40 -41.30 3.41 1.09
N VAL A 41 -42.48 3.88 0.68
CA VAL A 41 -42.62 4.89 -0.37
C VAL A 41 -42.88 6.24 0.28
N VAL A 42 -42.07 7.23 -0.07
CA VAL A 42 -42.19 8.62 0.38
C VAL A 42 -42.23 9.55 -0.82
N GLU A 43 -42.86 10.72 -0.66
CA GLU A 43 -42.82 11.75 -1.69
C GLU A 43 -41.39 12.26 -1.86
N MET A 44 -41.01 12.56 -3.11
CA MET A 44 -39.68 13.07 -3.43
C MET A 44 -39.33 14.32 -2.61
N LYS A 45 -40.30 15.22 -2.39
CA LYS A 45 -40.12 16.41 -1.56
C LYS A 45 -39.82 16.06 -0.09
N GLU A 46 -40.58 15.14 0.49
CA GLU A 46 -40.37 14.70 1.87
C GLU A 46 -38.99 14.04 2.03
N PHE A 47 -38.59 13.19 1.09
CA PHE A 47 -37.25 12.61 1.07
C PHE A 47 -36.16 13.70 1.00
N SER A 48 -36.37 14.69 0.13
CA SER A 48 -35.44 15.82 -0.04
C SER A 48 -35.27 16.61 1.25
N GLU A 49 -36.38 16.91 1.93
CA GLU A 49 -36.40 17.65 3.19
C GLU A 49 -35.63 16.90 4.29
N ARG A 50 -35.83 15.58 4.40
CA ARG A 50 -35.14 14.74 5.39
C ARG A 50 -33.63 14.69 5.14
N MET A 51 -33.21 14.51 3.89
CA MET A 51 -31.79 14.42 3.52
C MET A 51 -31.05 15.74 3.71
N CYS A 52 -31.67 16.85 3.28
CA CYS A 52 -31.09 18.18 3.46
C CYS A 52 -31.05 18.56 4.95
N SER A 53 -32.08 18.25 5.73
CA SER A 53 -32.06 18.44 7.19
C SER A 53 -30.93 17.64 7.83
N CYS A 54 -30.71 16.39 7.40
CA CYS A 54 -29.62 15.57 7.92
C CYS A 54 -28.25 16.19 7.63
N TYR A 55 -28.01 16.61 6.39
CA TYR A 55 -26.76 17.29 6.03
C TYR A 55 -26.55 18.59 6.81
N MET A 56 -27.58 19.44 6.94
CA MET A 56 -27.48 20.68 7.73
C MET A 56 -27.22 20.42 9.21
N ASP A 57 -27.81 19.38 9.80
CA ASP A 57 -27.60 19.05 11.21
C ASP A 57 -26.16 18.55 11.44
N LEU A 58 -25.59 17.78 10.48
CA LEU A 58 -24.18 17.39 10.52
C LEU A 58 -23.25 18.60 10.41
N MET A 59 -23.59 19.58 9.56
CA MET A 59 -22.83 20.83 9.42
C MET A 59 -22.92 21.74 10.66
N LYS A 60 -24.01 21.68 11.42
CA LYS A 60 -24.24 22.54 12.59
C LYS A 60 -23.78 21.95 13.91
N ASN A 61 -23.85 20.63 14.07
CA ASN A 61 -23.55 19.96 15.34
C ASN A 61 -22.05 19.71 15.50
N THR A 62 -21.29 20.79 15.68
CA THR A 62 -19.82 20.75 15.80
C THR A 62 -19.35 19.99 17.04
N ASP A 63 -20.16 19.91 18.10
CA ASP A 63 -19.79 19.18 19.32
C ASP A 63 -19.66 17.66 19.09
N ARG A 64 -20.49 17.11 18.19
CA ARG A 64 -20.50 15.67 17.87
C ARG A 64 -19.84 15.35 16.53
N PHE A 65 -19.87 16.28 15.57
CA PHE A 65 -19.46 16.05 14.18
C PHE A 65 -18.50 17.14 13.67
N SER A 66 -17.61 17.66 14.52
CA SER A 66 -16.58 18.63 14.10
C SER A 66 -15.81 18.17 12.86
N PHE A 67 -15.43 16.89 12.82
CA PHE A 67 -14.75 16.27 11.67
C PHE A 67 -15.52 16.43 10.35
N PHE A 68 -16.86 16.51 10.40
CA PHE A 68 -17.68 16.58 9.21
C PHE A 68 -17.55 17.95 8.53
N VAL A 69 -17.54 19.02 9.33
CA VAL A 69 -17.47 20.42 8.87
C VAL A 69 -16.11 20.73 8.25
N ASP A 70 -15.04 20.20 8.84
CA ASP A 70 -13.67 20.48 8.41
C ASP A 70 -13.30 19.73 7.12
N PHE A 71 -13.97 18.61 6.84
CA PHE A 71 -13.51 17.63 5.86
C PHE A 71 -14.47 17.39 4.69
N PHE A 72 -15.77 17.62 4.88
CA PHE A 72 -16.78 17.49 3.84
C PHE A 72 -17.40 18.83 3.48
N GLY A 73 -17.84 18.94 2.24
CA GLY A 73 -18.58 20.11 1.77
C GLY A 73 -19.76 19.75 0.89
N LEU A 74 -20.40 20.80 0.36
CA LEU A 74 -21.59 20.66 -0.49
C LEU A 74 -21.36 19.74 -1.69
N ARG A 75 -20.13 19.70 -2.21
CA ARG A 75 -19.78 18.84 -3.35
C ARG A 75 -19.86 17.36 -3.01
N ASP A 76 -19.53 16.96 -1.79
CA ASP A 76 -19.70 15.57 -1.32
C ASP A 76 -21.17 15.20 -1.29
N PHE A 77 -22.02 16.08 -0.74
CA PHE A 77 -23.47 15.87 -0.69
C PHE A 77 -24.10 15.78 -2.09
N ILE A 78 -23.72 16.67 -3.02
CA ILE A 78 -24.20 16.62 -4.41
C ILE A 78 -23.79 15.31 -5.09
N HIS A 79 -22.54 14.85 -4.93
CA HIS A 79 -22.09 13.62 -5.59
C HIS A 79 -22.67 12.36 -4.94
N PHE A 80 -22.96 12.40 -3.64
CA PHE A 80 -23.77 11.39 -2.96
C PHE A 80 -25.14 11.25 -3.63
N LEU A 81 -25.85 12.36 -3.88
CA LEU A 81 -27.15 12.33 -4.57
C LEU A 81 -27.03 11.83 -6.02
N LYS A 82 -26.01 12.29 -6.75
CA LYS A 82 -25.73 11.79 -8.12
C LYS A 82 -25.41 10.30 -8.14
N PHE A 83 -24.77 9.78 -7.08
CA PHE A 83 -24.51 8.36 -6.95
C PHE A 83 -25.81 7.59 -6.74
N LEU A 84 -26.66 8.02 -5.79
CA LEU A 84 -27.99 7.41 -5.62
C LEU A 84 -28.77 7.36 -6.93
N ARG A 85 -28.76 8.46 -7.68
CA ARG A 85 -29.51 8.56 -8.93
C ARG A 85 -29.01 7.62 -10.03
N ARG A 86 -27.68 7.48 -10.16
CA ARG A 86 -27.07 6.65 -11.21
C ARG A 86 -27.13 5.16 -10.89
N SER A 87 -27.06 4.82 -9.60
CA SER A 87 -26.97 3.44 -9.12
C SER A 87 -28.33 2.81 -8.86
N ALA A 88 -29.39 3.63 -8.80
CA ALA A 88 -30.75 3.16 -8.80
C ALA A 88 -31.16 2.60 -10.18
N PRO A 89 -32.09 1.63 -10.23
CA PRO A 89 -32.69 1.17 -11.49
C PRO A 89 -33.33 2.32 -12.30
N PRO A 90 -33.48 2.15 -13.63
CA PRO A 90 -34.21 3.10 -14.46
C PRO A 90 -35.61 3.41 -13.91
N VAL A 91 -36.03 4.66 -14.05
CA VAL A 91 -37.32 5.13 -13.54
C VAL A 91 -38.41 4.78 -14.54
N GLU A 92 -39.19 3.73 -14.24
CA GLU A 92 -40.32 3.28 -15.05
C GLU A 92 -41.64 3.92 -14.57
N ASP A 93 -41.96 3.82 -13.28
CA ASP A 93 -43.26 4.24 -12.72
C ASP A 93 -43.24 5.60 -11.99
N SER A 94 -42.30 6.48 -12.37
CA SER A 94 -41.98 7.71 -11.62
C SER A 94 -41.47 7.46 -10.18
N ILE A 95 -41.08 6.22 -9.87
CA ILE A 95 -40.54 5.80 -8.57
C ILE A 95 -39.03 5.55 -8.70
N LEU A 96 -38.24 6.22 -7.85
CA LEU A 96 -36.82 5.94 -7.67
C LEU A 96 -36.64 4.90 -6.58
N HIS A 97 -36.15 3.71 -6.93
CA HIS A 97 -35.91 2.62 -5.99
C HIS A 97 -34.48 2.66 -5.44
N ILE A 98 -34.35 2.83 -4.12
CA ILE A 98 -33.06 2.88 -3.42
C ILE A 98 -33.04 1.77 -2.36
N THR A 99 -32.07 0.86 -2.46
CA THR A 99 -31.84 -0.16 -1.41
C THR A 99 -30.91 0.38 -0.33
N ALA A 100 -30.91 -0.27 0.84
CA ALA A 100 -29.96 0.06 1.90
C ALA A 100 -28.51 -0.11 1.45
N GLU A 101 -28.22 -1.12 0.62
CA GLU A 101 -26.90 -1.36 0.03
C GLU A 101 -26.46 -0.19 -0.87
N VAL A 102 -27.32 0.27 -1.79
CA VAL A 102 -27.01 1.40 -2.68
C VAL A 102 -26.79 2.68 -1.86
N PHE A 103 -27.58 2.88 -0.81
CA PHE A 103 -27.46 4.05 0.06
C PHE A 103 -26.16 4.05 0.87
N VAL A 104 -25.79 2.93 1.48
CA VAL A 104 -24.50 2.80 2.20
C VAL A 104 -23.33 2.96 1.22
N ASN A 105 -23.38 2.34 0.05
CA ASN A 105 -22.35 2.51 -0.98
C ASN A 105 -22.19 3.99 -1.40
N ALA A 106 -23.31 4.71 -1.56
CA ALA A 106 -23.28 6.15 -1.87
C ALA A 106 -22.55 6.97 -0.78
N LEU A 107 -22.76 6.63 0.49
CA LEU A 107 -22.05 7.23 1.62
C LEU A 107 -20.56 6.83 1.62
N GLU A 108 -20.23 5.56 1.40
CA GLU A 108 -18.85 5.05 1.33
C GLU A 108 -18.04 5.67 0.20
N ARG A 109 -18.69 6.09 -0.89
CA ARG A 109 -18.03 6.75 -2.02
C ARG A 109 -17.81 8.23 -1.78
N ASN A 110 -18.72 8.91 -1.06
CA ASN A 110 -18.74 10.37 -1.01
C ASN A 110 -18.43 10.99 0.35
N PHE A 111 -18.61 10.24 1.43
CA PHE A 111 -18.36 10.66 2.81
C PHE A 111 -17.35 9.76 3.54
N ASN A 112 -16.37 9.25 2.79
CA ASN A 112 -15.28 8.42 3.30
C ASN A 112 -14.00 9.25 3.44
N GLY A 113 -12.90 8.64 3.88
CA GLY A 113 -11.65 9.33 4.23
C GLY A 113 -11.59 9.76 5.70
N ILE A 114 -12.43 9.17 6.55
CA ILE A 114 -12.51 9.40 8.00
C ILE A 114 -12.43 8.07 8.75
N ASP A 115 -12.28 8.12 10.07
CA ASP A 115 -12.18 6.91 10.89
C ASP A 115 -13.44 6.03 10.80
N LYS A 116 -13.25 4.71 10.88
CA LYS A 116 -14.33 3.71 10.73
C LYS A 116 -15.49 3.94 11.71
N GLU A 117 -15.19 4.30 12.96
CA GLU A 117 -16.20 4.59 13.97
C GLU A 117 -16.98 5.88 13.65
N GLN A 118 -16.28 6.94 13.22
CA GLN A 118 -16.90 8.20 12.80
C GLN A 118 -17.81 7.97 11.59
N PHE A 119 -17.35 7.19 10.61
CA PHE A 119 -18.14 6.80 9.45
C PHE A 119 -19.40 6.03 9.84
N ALA A 120 -19.27 4.99 10.67
CA ALA A 120 -20.41 4.21 11.14
C ALA A 120 -21.45 5.08 11.89
N ASN A 121 -20.97 6.00 12.74
CA ASN A 121 -21.82 6.95 13.47
C ASN A 121 -22.57 7.91 12.53
N MET A 122 -21.88 8.41 11.49
CA MET A 122 -22.48 9.26 10.46
C MET A 122 -23.50 8.50 9.62
N CYS A 123 -23.20 7.27 9.18
CA CYS A 123 -24.14 6.42 8.47
C CYS A 123 -25.39 6.13 9.29
N ALA A 124 -25.23 5.82 10.59
CA ALA A 124 -26.35 5.62 11.50
C ALA A 124 -27.20 6.89 11.63
N PHE A 125 -26.58 8.06 11.63
CA PHE A 125 -27.28 9.34 11.65
C PHE A 125 -28.10 9.58 10.36
N PHE A 126 -27.49 9.39 9.19
CA PHE A 126 -28.19 9.46 7.89
C PHE A 126 -29.35 8.48 7.81
N MET A 127 -29.15 7.23 8.26
CA MET A 127 -30.20 6.21 8.27
C MET A 127 -31.34 6.61 9.23
N ALA A 128 -31.04 7.02 10.46
CA ALA A 128 -32.06 7.34 11.45
C ALA A 128 -32.91 8.57 11.10
N LYS A 129 -32.30 9.60 10.49
CA LYS A 129 -32.97 10.86 10.10
C LYS A 129 -33.60 10.78 8.71
N GLY A 130 -32.92 10.12 7.78
CA GLY A 130 -33.40 9.95 6.40
C GLY A 130 -34.56 8.98 6.31
N LEU A 131 -34.57 7.95 7.16
CA LEU A 131 -35.41 6.76 7.00
C LEU A 131 -36.05 6.41 8.36
N SER A 132 -37.37 6.51 8.46
CA SER A 132 -38.06 6.45 9.77
C SER A 132 -37.90 5.10 10.46
N SER A 133 -37.41 5.14 11.71
CA SER A 133 -37.44 4.10 12.75
C SER A 133 -37.18 2.68 12.28
N CYS A 134 -35.94 2.42 11.85
CA CYS A 134 -35.44 1.07 11.75
C CYS A 134 -34.81 0.69 13.10
N ASP A 135 -35.50 -0.08 13.94
CA ASP A 135 -34.88 -0.73 15.12
C ASP A 135 -33.72 -1.68 14.74
N GLN A 136 -33.41 -1.79 13.43
CA GLN A 136 -32.41 -2.64 12.82
C GLN A 136 -31.27 -1.87 12.11
N ILE A 137 -31.07 -0.56 12.36
CA ILE A 137 -29.97 0.22 11.73
C ILE A 137 -28.61 -0.47 11.92
N LYS A 138 -28.30 -0.90 13.15
CA LYS A 138 -27.00 -1.48 13.46
C LYS A 138 -26.74 -2.79 12.69
N PRO A 139 -27.66 -3.79 12.68
CA PRO A 139 -27.54 -4.97 11.82
C PRO A 139 -27.39 -4.65 10.31
N VAL A 140 -28.11 -3.64 9.81
CA VAL A 140 -28.02 -3.20 8.41
C VAL A 140 -26.62 -2.64 8.11
N LEU A 141 -26.09 -1.77 8.97
CA LEU A 141 -24.76 -1.21 8.81
C LEU A 141 -23.66 -2.27 8.92
N GLU A 142 -23.75 -3.19 9.90
CA GLU A 142 -22.80 -4.29 10.06
C GLU A 142 -22.79 -5.23 8.84
N LYS A 143 -23.92 -5.36 8.15
CA LYS A 143 -24.05 -6.16 6.94
C LYS A 143 -23.49 -5.47 5.69
N HIS A 144 -23.66 -4.15 5.59
CA HIS A 144 -23.43 -3.42 4.33
C HIS A 144 -22.19 -2.52 4.30
N ILE A 145 -21.60 -2.15 5.45
CA ILE A 145 -20.33 -1.43 5.47
C ILE A 145 -19.22 -2.38 5.04
N ARG A 146 -18.59 -2.06 3.92
CA ARG A 146 -17.54 -2.84 3.27
C ARG A 146 -16.17 -2.49 3.81
N ASP A 147 -15.19 -3.32 3.47
CA ASP A 147 -13.78 -3.00 3.75
C ASP A 147 -13.32 -1.84 2.85
N PRO A 148 -12.52 -0.86 3.34
CA PRO A 148 -12.03 0.25 2.53
C PRO A 148 -11.36 -0.19 1.21
N MET A 149 -10.67 -1.35 1.23
CA MET A 149 -10.05 -1.92 0.02
C MET A 149 -11.07 -2.40 -1.02
N GLU A 150 -12.23 -2.88 -0.59
CA GLU A 150 -13.32 -3.25 -1.50
C GLU A 150 -13.93 -2.00 -2.15
N VAL A 151 -14.16 -0.95 -1.35
CA VAL A 151 -14.72 0.32 -1.83
C VAL A 151 -13.79 1.01 -2.83
N ILE A 152 -12.48 1.09 -2.54
CA ILE A 152 -11.53 1.72 -3.45
C ILE A 152 -11.35 0.91 -4.74
N ASN A 153 -11.31 -0.42 -4.64
CA ASN A 153 -11.18 -1.27 -5.82
C ASN A 153 -12.39 -1.14 -6.76
N ASP A 154 -13.59 -1.07 -6.19
CA ASP A 154 -14.84 -0.76 -6.93
C ASP A 154 -14.76 0.64 -7.56
N ALA A 155 -14.34 1.65 -6.79
CA ALA A 155 -14.21 3.03 -7.27
C ALA A 155 -13.21 3.21 -8.42
N LEU A 156 -12.10 2.49 -8.39
CA LEU A 156 -11.07 2.53 -9.43
C LEU A 156 -11.44 1.69 -10.66
N SER A 157 -12.24 0.64 -10.46
CA SER A 157 -12.73 -0.21 -11.55
C SER A 157 -13.90 0.40 -12.32
N GLU A 158 -14.61 1.37 -11.73
CA GLU A 158 -15.71 2.10 -12.38
C GLU A 158 -15.19 2.80 -13.65
N GLN A 159 -15.40 2.17 -14.81
CA GLN A 159 -15.11 2.77 -16.10
C GLN A 159 -16.11 3.88 -16.38
N GLN A 160 -15.62 5.01 -16.88
CA GLN A 160 -16.50 6.05 -17.41
C GLN A 160 -17.15 5.48 -18.68
N THR A 161 -18.40 5.05 -18.58
CA THR A 161 -19.16 4.58 -19.74
C THR A 161 -19.27 5.70 -20.76
N ASN A 162 -19.27 5.34 -22.05
CA ASN A 162 -19.50 6.29 -23.15
C ASN A 162 -20.91 6.90 -23.13
N ASP A 163 -21.78 6.39 -22.25
CA ASP A 163 -23.19 6.68 -22.20
C ASP A 163 -23.54 7.58 -21.00
N VAL A 164 -24.47 8.50 -21.26
CA VAL A 164 -25.15 9.41 -20.34
C VAL A 164 -24.32 10.57 -19.77
N SER A 165 -24.55 11.76 -20.33
CA SER A 165 -24.26 13.11 -19.81
C SER A 165 -23.21 13.20 -18.67
N ARG A 166 -22.01 13.75 -18.95
CA ARG A 166 -20.91 13.90 -17.96
C ARG A 166 -21.27 14.67 -16.67
N TYR A 167 -22.48 15.21 -16.55
CA TYR A 167 -23.06 15.69 -15.29
C TYR A 167 -23.06 14.64 -14.16
N ASN A 168 -23.04 13.34 -14.48
CA ASN A 168 -23.02 12.24 -13.51
C ASN A 168 -21.67 11.54 -13.38
N LEU A 169 -20.55 12.17 -13.74
CA LEU A 169 -19.25 11.55 -13.52
C LEU A 169 -18.95 11.39 -12.02
N PRO A 170 -18.33 10.27 -11.60
CA PRO A 170 -17.70 10.19 -10.28
C PRO A 170 -16.53 11.19 -10.22
N ARG A 171 -16.18 11.64 -9.02
CA ARG A 171 -15.03 12.55 -8.88
C ARG A 171 -13.74 11.75 -9.06
N TYR A 172 -12.65 12.48 -9.25
CA TYR A 172 -11.32 11.88 -9.13
C TYR A 172 -11.09 11.41 -7.69
N LYS A 173 -10.15 10.48 -7.52
CA LYS A 173 -9.95 9.81 -6.25
C LYS A 173 -8.80 10.46 -5.48
N MET A 174 -8.94 10.52 -4.16
CA MET A 174 -7.89 10.90 -3.23
C MET A 174 -7.64 9.73 -2.29
N ILE A 175 -6.40 9.27 -2.23
CA ILE A 175 -5.94 8.23 -1.31
C ILE A 175 -5.17 8.92 -0.20
N ILE A 176 -5.70 8.80 1.01
CA ILE A 176 -5.12 9.31 2.24
C ILE A 176 -4.33 8.18 2.87
N ASP A 177 -3.01 8.36 2.87
CA ASP A 177 -2.05 7.37 3.30
C ASP A 177 -1.64 7.61 4.75
N HIS A 178 -1.97 6.67 5.62
CA HIS A 178 -1.53 6.70 7.03
C HIS A 178 -0.15 6.12 7.24
N THR A 179 0.46 5.54 6.20
CA THR A 179 1.88 5.20 6.19
C THR A 179 2.68 6.47 5.90
N ASN A 180 3.68 6.75 6.75
CA ASN A 180 4.48 7.97 6.63
C ASN A 180 5.50 7.93 5.46
N ASP A 181 5.49 6.88 4.63
CA ASP A 181 6.46 6.66 3.55
C ASP A 181 5.86 6.41 2.15
N ASP A 182 4.58 6.69 1.95
CA ASP A 182 3.86 6.44 0.68
C ASP A 182 3.64 4.95 0.38
N SER A 183 3.70 4.08 1.40
CA SER A 183 3.59 2.63 1.24
C SER A 183 2.22 2.18 0.77
N VAL A 184 1.14 2.92 1.01
CA VAL A 184 -0.18 2.51 0.51
C VAL A 184 -0.17 2.41 -1.01
N THR A 185 0.52 3.31 -1.72
CA THR A 185 0.61 3.23 -3.19
C THR A 185 1.25 1.93 -3.65
N ARG A 186 2.35 1.52 -3.01
CA ARG A 186 3.07 0.26 -3.27
C ARG A 186 2.22 -0.95 -2.90
N LEU A 187 1.53 -0.89 -1.77
CA LEU A 187 0.62 -1.94 -1.32
C LEU A 187 -0.55 -2.15 -2.29
N LEU A 188 -1.12 -1.07 -2.83
CA LEU A 188 -2.17 -1.15 -3.84
C LEU A 188 -1.65 -1.74 -5.15
N GLN A 189 -0.37 -1.52 -5.49
CA GLN A 189 0.27 -2.20 -6.63
C GLN A 189 0.43 -3.70 -6.38
N ILE A 190 0.93 -4.10 -5.22
CA ILE A 190 1.08 -5.52 -4.82
C ILE A 190 -0.28 -6.23 -4.78
N SER A 191 -1.31 -5.51 -4.36
CA SER A 191 -2.69 -5.99 -4.31
C SER A 191 -3.36 -6.07 -5.68
N GLY A 192 -2.70 -5.60 -6.76
CA GLY A 192 -3.23 -5.59 -8.12
C GLY A 192 -4.27 -4.52 -8.40
N VAL A 193 -4.63 -3.71 -7.40
CA VAL A 193 -5.58 -2.59 -7.52
C VAL A 193 -4.98 -1.50 -8.41
N LEU A 194 -3.71 -1.17 -8.20
CA LEU A 194 -2.91 -0.39 -9.13
C LEU A 194 -2.02 -1.33 -9.96
N ASN A 195 -1.87 -1.05 -11.25
CA ASN A 195 -1.13 -1.94 -12.16
C ASN A 195 -0.52 -1.13 -13.33
N SER A 196 -0.05 -1.82 -14.37
CA SER A 196 0.63 -1.21 -15.53
C SER A 196 -0.21 -0.19 -16.32
N SER A 197 -1.54 -0.19 -16.15
CA SER A 197 -2.45 0.85 -16.66
C SER A 197 -2.35 2.18 -15.92
N HIS A 198 -1.62 2.23 -14.80
CA HIS A 198 -1.42 3.43 -14.00
C HIS A 198 -0.06 4.06 -14.29
N ALA A 199 -0.01 5.39 -14.33
CA ALA A 199 1.22 6.17 -14.47
C ALA A 199 1.48 6.96 -13.19
N PHE A 200 2.61 6.72 -12.55
CA PHE A 200 2.98 7.34 -11.28
C PHE A 200 3.83 8.59 -11.54
N TYR A 201 3.36 9.75 -11.08
CA TYR A 201 4.09 11.00 -11.14
C TYR A 201 4.24 11.59 -9.74
N LYS A 202 5.48 11.93 -9.41
CA LYS A 202 5.86 12.40 -8.09
C LYS A 202 6.99 13.43 -8.19
N LEU A 203 6.86 14.51 -7.42
CA LEU A 203 7.93 15.48 -7.20
C LEU A 203 8.77 15.04 -6.00
N SER A 204 10.06 15.36 -6.01
CA SER A 204 11.00 15.01 -4.92
C SER A 204 10.99 15.98 -3.75
N GLY A 205 10.59 17.24 -3.99
CA GLY A 205 10.74 18.34 -3.06
C GLY A 205 12.12 19.00 -3.05
N ILE A 206 13.02 18.63 -3.97
CA ILE A 206 14.34 19.26 -4.13
C ILE A 206 14.18 20.64 -4.78
N ASP A 207 14.82 21.67 -4.22
CA ASP A 207 14.68 23.06 -4.66
C ASP A 207 15.36 23.33 -6.02
N GLU A 208 16.55 22.78 -6.25
CA GLU A 208 17.31 23.06 -7.47
C GLU A 208 16.67 22.38 -8.68
N GLY A 209 16.26 23.20 -9.66
CA GLY A 209 15.56 22.73 -10.86
C GLY A 209 14.06 22.44 -10.66
N ALA A 210 13.49 22.71 -9.48
CA ALA A 210 12.10 22.38 -9.13
C ALA A 210 11.07 22.89 -10.17
N GLU A 211 11.24 24.10 -10.70
CA GLU A 211 10.29 24.69 -11.67
C GLU A 211 10.25 23.92 -12.99
N ILE A 212 11.39 23.38 -13.44
CA ILE A 212 11.45 22.55 -14.65
C ILE A 212 10.72 21.23 -14.41
N GLU A 213 10.90 20.61 -13.24
CA GLU A 213 10.24 19.35 -12.91
C GLU A 213 8.72 19.51 -12.73
N LYS A 214 8.28 20.62 -12.12
CA LYS A 214 6.86 20.98 -12.07
C LYS A 214 6.27 21.10 -13.49
N LEU A 215 6.97 21.78 -14.39
CA LEU A 215 6.52 21.94 -15.78
C LEU A 215 6.49 20.60 -16.54
N ASN A 216 7.47 19.72 -16.31
CA ASN A 216 7.52 18.38 -16.86
C ASN A 216 6.34 17.52 -16.38
N LEU A 217 6.05 17.55 -15.07
CA LEU A 217 4.91 16.84 -14.48
C LEU A 217 3.60 17.33 -15.08
N VAL A 218 3.36 18.65 -15.11
CA VAL A 218 2.15 19.22 -15.70
C VAL A 218 1.98 18.80 -17.17
N SER A 219 3.07 18.79 -17.94
CA SER A 219 3.04 18.35 -19.33
C SER A 219 2.68 16.88 -19.48
N LYS A 220 3.23 16.01 -18.62
CA LYS A 220 2.90 14.56 -18.58
C LYS A 220 1.44 14.32 -18.22
N VAL A 221 0.90 15.05 -17.23
CA VAL A 221 -0.52 14.96 -16.83
C VAL A 221 -1.43 15.44 -17.95
N LYS A 222 -1.11 16.56 -18.58
CA LYS A 222 -1.86 17.05 -19.75
C LYS A 222 -1.92 16.01 -20.85
N PHE A 223 -0.78 15.39 -21.19
CA PHE A 223 -0.73 14.35 -22.21
C PHE A 223 -1.61 13.16 -21.82
N ALA A 224 -1.49 12.66 -20.59
CA ALA A 224 -2.32 11.56 -20.10
C ALA A 224 -3.82 11.92 -20.12
N ALA A 225 -4.19 13.15 -19.76
CA ALA A 225 -5.57 13.65 -19.81
C ALA A 225 -6.13 13.71 -21.24
N GLN A 226 -5.31 14.10 -22.21
CA GLN A 226 -5.71 14.20 -23.61
C GLN A 226 -5.97 12.84 -24.25
N TYR A 227 -5.13 11.84 -23.98
CA TYR A 227 -5.22 10.52 -24.63
C TYR A 227 -5.97 9.48 -23.81
N GLY A 228 -6.09 9.66 -22.48
CA GLY A 228 -6.83 8.77 -21.59
C GLY A 228 -6.35 7.32 -21.58
N MET A 229 -5.09 7.07 -21.91
CA MET A 229 -4.52 5.71 -22.01
C MET A 229 -4.12 5.11 -20.67
N LYS A 230 -3.79 5.96 -19.69
CA LYS A 230 -3.37 5.54 -18.35
C LYS A 230 -4.07 6.37 -17.28
N THR A 231 -4.44 5.73 -16.18
CA THR A 231 -4.87 6.41 -14.96
C THR A 231 -3.66 7.08 -14.32
N VAL A 232 -3.76 8.38 -14.04
CA VAL A 232 -2.65 9.13 -13.45
C VAL A 232 -2.70 9.02 -11.93
N VAL A 233 -1.58 8.66 -11.31
CA VAL A 233 -1.39 8.66 -9.85
C VAL A 233 -0.41 9.77 -9.51
N LEU A 234 -0.86 10.75 -8.75
CA LEU A 234 -0.12 11.96 -8.38
C LEU A 234 0.23 11.94 -6.90
N SER A 235 1.51 12.05 -6.57
CA SER A 235 1.99 12.21 -5.19
C SER A 235 2.81 13.50 -5.07
N GLN A 236 2.70 14.18 -3.92
CA GLN A 236 3.47 15.41 -3.62
C GLN A 236 3.26 16.51 -4.69
N VAL A 237 2.00 16.89 -4.91
CA VAL A 237 1.57 17.79 -6.00
C VAL A 237 1.13 19.18 -5.53
N GLU A 238 1.44 19.57 -4.30
CA GLU A 238 1.04 20.85 -3.71
C GLU A 238 1.47 22.01 -4.61
N GLY A 239 2.72 21.97 -5.10
CA GLY A 239 3.31 22.98 -5.97
C GLY A 239 2.72 23.09 -7.39
N VAL A 240 1.87 22.14 -7.80
CA VAL A 240 1.25 22.09 -9.14
C VAL A 240 -0.26 21.92 -9.11
N SER A 241 -0.86 21.74 -7.93
CA SER A 241 -2.29 21.47 -7.75
C SER A 241 -3.20 22.53 -8.40
N GLU A 242 -2.83 23.81 -8.29
CA GLU A 242 -3.53 24.93 -8.92
C GLU A 242 -3.47 24.88 -10.45
N CYS A 243 -2.45 24.25 -11.03
CA CYS A 243 -2.35 24.09 -12.48
C CYS A 243 -3.49 23.21 -13.04
N PHE A 244 -4.08 22.37 -12.20
CA PHE A 244 -5.14 21.43 -12.56
C PHE A 244 -6.51 21.85 -11.99
N TYR A 245 -6.69 23.10 -11.58
CA TYR A 245 -7.93 23.55 -10.93
C TYR A 245 -9.20 23.17 -11.70
N ASP A 246 -9.31 23.56 -12.98
CA ASP A 246 -10.48 23.25 -13.80
C ASP A 246 -10.62 21.75 -14.07
N LEU A 247 -9.48 21.06 -14.24
CA LEU A 247 -9.43 19.61 -14.44
C LEU A 247 -9.99 18.87 -13.23
N PHE A 248 -9.45 19.11 -12.03
CA PHE A 248 -9.89 18.48 -10.79
C PHE A 248 -11.32 18.86 -10.42
N ASN A 249 -11.75 20.07 -10.75
CA ASN A 249 -13.14 20.47 -10.58
C ASN A 249 -14.08 19.82 -11.60
N GLN A 250 -13.57 19.10 -12.60
CA GLN A 250 -14.35 18.56 -13.73
C GLN A 250 -15.18 19.66 -14.42
N HIS A 251 -14.63 20.88 -14.46
CA HIS A 251 -15.25 22.03 -15.10
C HIS A 251 -14.90 22.02 -16.60
N PHE A 252 -15.63 21.17 -17.34
CA PHE A 252 -15.40 20.98 -18.76
C PHE A 252 -16.27 21.89 -19.62
N LYS A 253 -15.67 22.41 -20.70
CA LYS A 253 -16.38 23.07 -21.79
C LYS A 253 -16.65 22.06 -22.90
N GLU A 254 -17.92 21.96 -23.29
CA GLU A 254 -18.38 21.09 -24.36
C GLU A 254 -18.24 21.78 -25.72
N PHE A 255 -17.67 21.09 -26.71
CA PHE A 255 -17.60 21.51 -28.10
C PHE A 255 -18.18 20.41 -28.98
N ARG A 256 -19.29 20.71 -29.65
CA ARG A 256 -19.91 19.81 -30.62
C ARG A 256 -19.34 20.09 -32.00
N LYS A 257 -18.80 19.06 -32.64
CA LYS A 257 -18.40 19.10 -34.04
C LYS A 257 -19.62 18.92 -34.94
N GLU A 258 -19.47 19.26 -36.22
CA GLU A 258 -20.54 19.18 -37.23
C GLU A 258 -21.05 17.74 -37.46
N ASP A 259 -20.22 16.74 -37.17
CA ASP A 259 -20.53 15.31 -37.22
C ASP A 259 -21.31 14.80 -35.99
N GLY A 260 -21.59 15.67 -35.02
CA GLY A 260 -22.24 15.33 -33.75
C GLY A 260 -21.29 14.82 -32.66
N GLU A 261 -19.99 14.70 -32.95
CA GLU A 261 -18.99 14.29 -31.95
C GLU A 261 -18.79 15.40 -30.91
N VAL A 262 -18.81 15.01 -29.63
CA VAL A 262 -18.68 15.93 -28.50
C VAL A 262 -17.27 15.84 -27.91
N SER A 263 -16.54 16.96 -27.96
CA SER A 263 -15.21 17.10 -27.36
C SER A 263 -15.28 17.94 -26.08
N TYR A 264 -14.51 17.55 -25.07
CA TYR A 264 -14.49 18.22 -23.76
C TYR A 264 -13.15 18.87 -23.50
N PHE A 265 -13.16 20.11 -23.02
CA PHE A 265 -11.95 20.86 -22.72
C PHE A 265 -11.93 21.37 -21.28
N ALA A 266 -10.82 21.19 -20.58
CA ALA A 266 -10.52 21.89 -19.32
C ALA A 266 -9.30 22.79 -19.51
N ASN A 267 -9.23 23.91 -18.79
CA ASN A 267 -7.99 24.67 -18.81
C ASN A 267 -6.95 24.02 -17.89
N ILE A 268 -5.71 23.92 -18.38
CA ILE A 268 -4.57 23.47 -17.61
C ILE A 268 -3.51 24.58 -17.68
N ALA A 269 -3.04 25.04 -16.52
CA ALA A 269 -1.99 26.05 -16.45
C ALA A 269 -0.62 25.40 -16.63
N ILE A 270 0.19 25.95 -17.53
CA ILE A 270 1.58 25.52 -17.75
C ILE A 270 2.44 26.77 -17.57
N GLY A 271 3.19 26.83 -16.47
CA GLY A 271 3.84 28.06 -16.03
C GLY A 271 2.82 29.18 -15.81
N GLY A 272 3.05 30.34 -16.40
CA GLY A 272 2.14 31.49 -16.28
C GLY A 272 0.93 31.51 -17.23
N VAL A 273 0.71 30.46 -18.05
CA VAL A 273 -0.33 30.47 -19.09
C VAL A 273 -1.31 29.32 -18.91
N SER A 274 -2.60 29.65 -18.79
CA SER A 274 -3.69 28.69 -18.80
C SER A 274 -4.16 28.41 -20.23
N ARG A 275 -4.18 27.14 -20.64
CA ARG A 275 -4.57 26.72 -22.00
C ARG A 275 -5.71 25.70 -21.98
N PRO A 276 -6.72 25.84 -22.86
CA PRO A 276 -7.73 24.79 -23.02
C PRO A 276 -7.08 23.52 -23.59
N CYS A 277 -7.30 22.41 -22.90
CA CYS A 277 -6.75 21.10 -23.24
C CYS A 277 -7.91 20.12 -23.42
N LEU A 278 -7.87 19.33 -24.49
CA LEU A 278 -8.82 18.25 -24.73
C LEU A 278 -8.70 17.20 -23.63
N ILE A 279 -9.82 16.70 -23.12
CA ILE A 279 -9.88 15.71 -22.04
C ILE A 279 -10.62 14.46 -22.50
N SER A 280 -9.91 13.33 -22.50
CA SER A 280 -10.50 12.04 -22.81
C SER A 280 -11.62 11.67 -21.83
N PRO A 281 -12.73 11.04 -22.29
CA PRO A 281 -13.72 10.43 -21.41
C PRO A 281 -13.17 9.33 -20.52
N SER A 282 -12.13 8.62 -20.93
CA SER A 282 -11.53 7.56 -20.11
C SER A 282 -10.55 8.09 -19.07
N PHE A 283 -10.24 9.40 -19.04
CA PHE A 283 -9.23 9.93 -18.16
C PHE A 283 -9.65 9.82 -16.69
N GLN A 284 -8.82 9.13 -15.91
CA GLN A 284 -8.91 9.06 -14.45
C GLN A 284 -7.65 9.60 -13.80
N CYS A 285 -7.84 10.17 -12.61
CA CYS A 285 -6.79 10.70 -11.77
C CYS A 285 -7.00 10.22 -10.33
N ILE A 286 -5.89 9.88 -9.69
CA ILE A 286 -5.77 9.52 -8.29
C ILE A 286 -4.73 10.48 -7.71
N VAL A 287 -5.10 11.19 -6.64
CA VAL A 287 -4.17 12.00 -5.85
C VAL A 287 -3.86 11.23 -4.58
N HIS A 288 -2.60 11.00 -4.31
CA HIS A 288 -2.10 10.41 -3.09
C HIS A 288 -1.58 11.51 -2.16
N VAL A 289 -2.01 11.47 -0.90
CA VAL A 289 -1.70 12.45 0.14
C VAL A 289 -1.36 11.71 1.42
N GLN A 290 -0.32 12.12 2.13
CA GLN A 290 -0.04 11.58 3.46
C GLN A 290 -0.99 12.19 4.50
N SER A 291 -1.43 11.39 5.46
CA SER A 291 -2.32 11.82 6.55
C SER A 291 -1.76 13.05 7.30
N SER A 292 -0.44 13.11 7.50
CA SER A 292 0.27 14.23 8.12
C SER A 292 0.14 15.57 7.36
N GLN A 293 -0.14 15.54 6.06
CA GLN A 293 -0.26 16.72 5.21
C GLN A 293 -1.69 17.26 5.16
N LEU A 294 -2.68 16.45 5.57
CA LEU A 294 -4.09 16.72 5.37
C LEU A 294 -4.54 18.04 6.02
N ALA A 295 -4.02 18.35 7.20
CA ALA A 295 -4.34 19.59 7.94
C ALA A 295 -3.88 20.87 7.21
N ASN A 296 -2.88 20.76 6.33
CA ASN A 296 -2.35 21.91 5.58
C ASN A 296 -3.03 22.08 4.22
N LEU A 297 -3.85 21.11 3.78
CA LEU A 297 -4.54 21.19 2.51
C LEU A 297 -5.78 22.08 2.62
N PRO A 298 -6.01 22.97 1.65
CA PRO A 298 -7.19 23.82 1.67
C PRO A 298 -8.44 22.97 1.46
N ALA A 299 -9.49 23.19 2.27
CA ALA A 299 -10.76 22.47 2.13
C ALA A 299 -11.35 22.46 0.69
N PRO A 300 -11.26 23.56 -0.10
CA PRO A 300 -11.66 23.54 -1.51
C PRO A 300 -10.92 22.54 -2.41
N PHE A 301 -9.72 22.10 -2.03
CA PHE A 301 -8.98 21.04 -2.74
C PHE A 301 -9.53 19.66 -2.36
N LEU A 302 -9.69 19.39 -1.06
CA LEU A 302 -10.24 18.12 -0.54
C LEU A 302 -11.63 17.81 -1.12
N ASN A 303 -12.49 18.82 -1.20
CA ASN A 303 -13.87 18.68 -1.69
C ASN A 303 -13.97 18.29 -3.18
N ARG A 304 -12.88 18.35 -3.95
CA ARG A 304 -12.86 17.98 -5.39
C ARG A 304 -12.76 16.47 -5.61
N PHE A 305 -12.39 15.70 -4.59
CA PHE A 305 -12.09 14.28 -4.72
C PHE A 305 -13.03 13.41 -3.90
N GLU A 306 -13.25 12.18 -4.36
CA GLU A 306 -13.72 11.07 -3.51
C GLU A 306 -12.55 10.61 -2.65
N LYS A 307 -12.73 10.62 -1.33
CA LYS A 307 -11.64 10.45 -0.35
C LYS A 307 -11.67 9.04 0.22
N PHE A 308 -10.52 8.37 0.22
CA PHE A 308 -10.34 7.02 0.75
C PHE A 308 -9.15 7.01 1.71
N GLN A 309 -9.39 6.57 2.93
CA GLN A 309 -8.33 6.38 3.92
C GLN A 309 -7.92 4.92 3.93
N LEU A 310 -6.61 4.66 3.89
CA LEU A 310 -6.05 3.32 3.96
C LEU A 310 -4.87 3.27 4.93
N ASN A 311 -4.81 2.18 5.67
CA ASN A 311 -3.66 1.80 6.49
C ASN A 311 -3.23 0.34 6.19
N ILE A 312 -2.15 -0.10 6.83
CA ILE A 312 -1.60 -1.46 6.64
C ILE A 312 -2.60 -2.54 7.12
N ASP A 313 -3.39 -2.28 8.17
CA ASP A 313 -4.39 -3.22 8.67
C ASP A 313 -5.52 -3.47 7.67
N ASP A 314 -6.02 -2.43 7.00
CA ASP A 314 -7.04 -2.56 5.97
C ASP A 314 -6.57 -3.50 4.85
N ILE A 315 -5.32 -3.31 4.43
CA ILE A 315 -4.71 -4.10 3.36
C ILE A 315 -4.45 -5.54 3.83
N LEU A 316 -3.88 -5.74 5.01
CA LEU A 316 -3.66 -7.09 5.55
C LEU A 316 -4.99 -7.84 5.70
N ARG A 317 -6.02 -7.22 6.28
CA ARG A 317 -7.36 -7.81 6.41
C ARG A 317 -7.94 -8.17 5.05
N TRP A 318 -7.81 -7.29 4.06
CA TRP A 318 -8.27 -7.57 2.70
C TRP A 318 -7.53 -8.75 2.06
N ARG A 319 -6.20 -8.85 2.21
CA ARG A 319 -5.39 -9.95 1.68
C ARG A 319 -5.72 -11.28 2.36
N LEU A 320 -5.89 -11.29 3.68
CA LEU A 320 -6.25 -12.49 4.44
C LEU A 320 -7.63 -13.02 4.06
N LYS A 321 -8.60 -12.14 3.77
CA LYS A 321 -9.94 -12.54 3.30
C LYS A 321 -9.93 -13.29 1.96
N GLN A 322 -8.91 -13.11 1.12
CA GLN A 322 -8.80 -13.81 -0.17
C GLN A 322 -8.29 -15.25 -0.01
N LEU A 323 -7.75 -15.60 1.16
CA LEU A 323 -7.25 -16.96 1.42
C LEU A 323 -8.40 -17.91 1.78
N THR A 324 -8.18 -19.20 1.54
CA THR A 324 -9.07 -20.23 2.05
C THR A 324 -9.06 -20.23 3.59
N PRO A 325 -10.16 -20.65 4.26
CA PRO A 325 -10.30 -20.51 5.71
C PRO A 325 -9.13 -21.06 6.53
N GLY A 326 -8.60 -22.23 6.16
CA GLY A 326 -7.49 -22.85 6.89
C GLY A 326 -6.15 -22.15 6.71
N LEU A 327 -5.88 -21.58 5.53
CA LEU A 327 -4.67 -20.76 5.30
C LEU A 327 -4.76 -19.40 6.01
N CYS A 328 -5.95 -18.79 5.99
CA CYS A 328 -6.24 -17.57 6.72
C CYS A 328 -6.02 -17.75 8.24
N ASP A 329 -6.53 -18.86 8.79
CA ASP A 329 -6.34 -19.19 10.20
C ASP A 329 -4.86 -19.46 10.55
N ILE A 330 -4.12 -20.20 9.71
CA ILE A 330 -2.66 -20.39 9.89
C ILE A 330 -1.92 -19.05 9.94
N LEU A 331 -2.16 -18.15 8.98
CA LEU A 331 -1.47 -16.86 8.97
C LEU A 331 -1.89 -15.97 10.15
N SER A 332 -3.17 -16.00 10.54
CA SER A 332 -3.66 -15.23 11.68
C SER A 332 -3.06 -15.70 13.00
N GLN A 333 -2.96 -17.02 13.22
CA GLN A 333 -2.28 -17.59 14.39
C GLN A 333 -0.77 -17.31 14.36
N SER A 334 -0.14 -17.42 13.19
CA SER A 334 1.28 -17.09 13.03
C SER A 334 1.56 -15.63 13.38
N LEU A 335 0.70 -14.71 12.92
CA LEU A 335 0.80 -13.28 13.21
C LEU A 335 0.74 -13.04 14.71
N GLN A 336 -0.22 -13.66 15.42
CA GLN A 336 -0.32 -13.55 16.86
C GLN A 336 0.96 -14.06 17.56
N HIS A 337 1.46 -15.25 17.20
CA HIS A 337 2.71 -15.76 17.78
C HIS A 337 3.92 -14.84 17.53
N SER A 338 3.97 -14.22 16.34
CA SER A 338 5.04 -13.28 16.00
C SER A 338 4.89 -11.94 16.75
N GLN A 339 3.66 -11.50 17.03
CA GLN A 339 3.39 -10.35 17.90
C GLN A 339 3.84 -10.64 19.34
N ASP A 340 3.51 -11.81 19.88
CA ASP A 340 3.97 -12.25 21.21
C ASP A 340 5.52 -12.28 21.28
N PHE A 341 6.17 -12.71 20.18
CA PHE A 341 7.63 -12.63 20.06
C PHE A 341 8.14 -11.18 20.10
N VAL A 342 7.54 -10.26 19.33
CA VAL A 342 7.87 -8.83 19.35
C VAL A 342 7.69 -8.24 20.75
N GLU A 343 6.65 -8.61 21.48
CA GLU A 343 6.43 -8.17 22.86
C GLU A 343 7.56 -8.67 23.78
N SER A 344 7.97 -9.92 23.63
CA SER A 344 9.04 -10.53 24.43
C SER A 344 10.40 -9.82 24.22
N ILE A 345 10.77 -9.54 22.96
CA ILE A 345 11.99 -8.80 22.63
C ILE A 345 11.79 -7.28 22.73
N GLY A 346 10.57 -6.80 22.91
CA GLY A 346 10.19 -5.40 22.95
C GLY A 346 10.24 -4.70 21.60
N ALA A 347 9.18 -3.95 21.29
CA ALA A 347 9.02 -3.24 20.01
C ALA A 347 10.23 -2.36 19.63
N ASN A 348 10.85 -1.68 20.61
CA ASN A 348 12.02 -0.81 20.39
C ASN A 348 13.31 -1.57 20.00
N SER A 349 13.30 -2.91 20.04
CA SER A 349 14.43 -3.71 19.57
C SER A 349 14.45 -3.83 18.04
N VAL A 350 13.28 -3.69 17.39
CA VAL A 350 13.14 -3.64 15.93
C VAL A 350 13.43 -2.22 15.45
N TRP A 351 14.36 -2.06 14.52
CA TRP A 351 14.76 -0.75 13.98
C TRP A 351 13.77 -0.24 12.93
N SER A 352 12.63 0.27 13.41
CA SER A 352 11.54 0.85 12.61
C SER A 352 10.70 1.78 13.50
N PRO A 353 10.00 2.80 12.97
CA PRO A 353 9.07 3.60 13.75
C PRO A 353 7.93 2.77 14.38
N SER A 354 7.51 1.69 13.71
CA SER A 354 6.43 0.81 14.13
C SER A 354 6.81 -0.65 13.86
N ALA A 355 7.14 -1.39 14.92
CA ALA A 355 7.43 -2.82 14.82
C ALA A 355 6.20 -3.63 14.36
N GLU A 356 5.01 -3.17 14.75
CA GLU A 356 3.74 -3.78 14.36
C GLU A 356 3.48 -3.65 12.86
N ASP A 357 3.66 -2.46 12.29
CA ASP A 357 3.51 -2.25 10.84
C ASP A 357 4.57 -3.01 10.05
N THR A 358 5.81 -3.02 10.54
CA THR A 358 6.88 -3.86 9.98
C THR A 358 6.47 -5.33 9.97
N LEU A 359 5.94 -5.86 11.06
CA LEU A 359 5.49 -7.25 11.12
C LEU A 359 4.35 -7.53 10.14
N LYS A 360 3.30 -6.69 10.15
CA LYS A 360 2.16 -6.81 9.23
C LYS A 360 2.61 -6.74 7.77
N SER A 361 3.61 -5.91 7.45
CA SER A 361 4.18 -5.83 6.10
C SER A 361 4.80 -7.14 5.63
N ILE A 362 5.46 -7.89 6.52
CA ILE A 362 6.00 -9.21 6.21
C ILE A 362 4.84 -10.15 5.83
N TYR A 363 3.76 -10.20 6.61
CA TYR A 363 2.61 -11.05 6.30
C TYR A 363 1.95 -10.69 4.96
N ILE A 364 1.81 -9.40 4.66
CA ILE A 364 1.30 -8.96 3.36
C ILE A 364 2.19 -9.49 2.22
N SER A 365 3.52 -9.45 2.40
CA SER A 365 4.48 -9.95 1.40
C SER A 365 4.43 -11.46 1.20
N LEU A 366 4.04 -12.22 2.23
CA LEU A 366 3.92 -13.69 2.13
C LEU A 366 2.74 -14.13 1.28
N ILE A 367 1.69 -13.32 1.20
CA ILE A 367 0.50 -13.65 0.41
C ILE A 367 0.81 -13.31 -1.05
N ARG A 368 0.62 -14.26 -1.97
CA ARG A 368 0.84 -14.01 -3.41
C ARG A 368 -0.26 -13.14 -4.02
N PRO A 369 0.05 -12.23 -4.97
CA PRO A 369 -0.98 -11.57 -5.75
C PRO A 369 -1.77 -12.64 -6.51
N GLU A 370 -3.10 -12.61 -6.47
CA GLU A 370 -3.89 -13.49 -7.33
C GLU A 370 -3.61 -13.12 -8.79
N VAL A 371 -2.87 -13.97 -9.51
CA VAL A 371 -2.95 -13.95 -10.97
C VAL A 371 -4.34 -14.47 -11.28
N ARG A 372 -5.26 -13.59 -11.69
CA ARG A 372 -6.52 -13.98 -12.33
C ARG A 372 -6.19 -14.65 -13.67
N SER A 373 -5.65 -15.87 -13.63
CA SER A 373 -5.69 -16.79 -14.75
C SER A 373 -6.79 -17.80 -14.45
N GLU A 374 -7.90 -17.67 -15.17
CA GLU A 374 -8.74 -18.81 -15.50
C GLU A 374 -7.82 -19.96 -15.93
N ASN A 375 -8.06 -21.16 -15.37
CA ASN A 375 -7.24 -22.37 -15.45
C ASN A 375 -6.19 -22.55 -14.35
N HIS A 376 -6.64 -22.67 -13.10
CA HIS A 376 -6.07 -23.71 -12.25
C HIS A 376 -6.53 -25.07 -12.80
N SER A 377 -5.89 -25.53 -13.88
CA SER A 377 -5.80 -26.96 -14.09
C SER A 377 -5.07 -27.49 -12.85
N LEU A 378 -5.82 -28.18 -11.99
CA LEU A 378 -5.31 -29.04 -10.94
C LEU A 378 -4.19 -29.88 -11.56
N LEU A 379 -2.94 -29.47 -11.36
CA LEU A 379 -1.82 -30.36 -11.57
C LEU A 379 -2.06 -31.51 -10.60
N GLU A 380 -2.26 -32.68 -11.19
CA GLU A 380 -2.46 -33.93 -10.49
C GLU A 380 -1.45 -34.04 -9.34
N THR A 381 -1.96 -34.20 -8.12
CA THR A 381 -1.18 -34.60 -6.95
C THR A 381 -0.45 -35.90 -7.31
N GLY A 382 0.82 -35.79 -7.69
CA GLY A 382 1.38 -36.80 -8.58
C GLY A 382 2.88 -36.95 -8.60
N THR A 383 3.61 -36.53 -7.56
CA THR A 383 4.93 -37.07 -7.23
C THR A 383 5.18 -36.87 -5.74
N SER A 384 5.28 -37.95 -4.97
CA SER A 384 5.78 -37.89 -3.60
C SER A 384 7.20 -37.33 -3.62
N GLY A 385 7.46 -36.24 -2.91
CA GLY A 385 8.83 -35.84 -2.60
C GLY A 385 9.55 -36.95 -1.83
N ASP A 386 10.87 -36.95 -1.85
CA ASP A 386 11.70 -37.94 -1.13
C ASP A 386 11.50 -37.90 0.40
N SER A 387 10.79 -36.90 0.94
CA SER A 387 10.50 -36.72 2.37
C SER A 387 9.22 -35.90 2.64
N ILE A 388 8.64 -36.03 3.85
CA ILE A 388 7.54 -35.14 4.31
C ILE A 388 7.95 -33.67 4.28
N ALA A 389 9.20 -33.36 4.63
CA ALA A 389 9.69 -31.99 4.64
C ALA A 389 9.61 -31.37 3.24
N SER A 390 9.91 -32.15 2.20
CA SER A 390 9.78 -31.74 0.79
C SER A 390 8.32 -31.49 0.40
N ASP A 391 7.40 -32.40 0.76
CA ASP A 391 5.98 -32.23 0.45
C ASP A 391 5.37 -31.01 1.17
N VAL A 392 5.75 -30.79 2.44
CA VAL A 392 5.32 -29.61 3.22
C VAL A 392 5.90 -28.33 2.64
N LEU A 393 7.18 -28.34 2.25
CA LEU A 393 7.81 -27.20 1.59
C LEU A 393 7.10 -26.87 0.28
N GLU A 394 6.82 -27.88 -0.55
CA GLU A 394 6.08 -27.70 -1.80
C GLU A 394 4.68 -27.13 -1.55
N PHE A 395 3.96 -27.63 -0.54
CA PHE A 395 2.68 -27.06 -0.14
C PHE A 395 2.82 -25.58 0.26
N ILE A 396 3.78 -25.22 1.09
CA ILE A 396 3.99 -23.83 1.52
C ILE A 396 4.35 -22.95 0.31
N LEU A 397 5.31 -23.39 -0.52
CA LEU A 397 5.73 -22.67 -1.72
C LEU A 397 4.64 -22.60 -2.79
N ASN A 398 3.61 -23.43 -2.76
CA ASN A 398 2.46 -23.29 -3.67
C ASN A 398 1.47 -22.23 -3.21
N ASN A 399 1.38 -21.95 -1.90
CA ASN A 399 0.38 -21.04 -1.34
C ASN A 399 0.98 -19.68 -0.88
N PHE A 400 2.27 -19.62 -0.57
CA PHE A 400 2.94 -18.45 0.01
C PHE A 400 4.26 -18.11 -0.68
N ASP A 401 4.65 -16.83 -0.61
CA ASP A 401 5.93 -16.31 -1.07
C ASP A 401 6.96 -16.26 0.06
N VAL A 402 7.51 -17.44 0.37
CA VAL A 402 8.49 -17.64 1.44
C VAL A 402 9.84 -18.02 0.86
N ASP A 403 10.89 -17.68 1.59
CA ASP A 403 12.24 -18.17 1.32
C ASP A 403 12.57 -19.20 2.41
N MET A 404 12.36 -20.48 2.10
CA MET A 404 12.52 -21.61 3.02
C MET A 404 13.20 -22.78 2.32
N THR A 405 13.97 -23.53 3.09
CA THR A 405 14.65 -24.75 2.65
C THR A 405 13.99 -26.01 3.20
N VAL A 406 14.35 -27.19 2.68
CA VAL A 406 13.86 -28.48 3.23
C VAL A 406 14.40 -28.69 4.64
N GLU A 407 15.61 -28.23 4.92
CA GLU A 407 16.25 -28.26 6.23
C GLU A 407 15.48 -27.45 7.27
N ASP A 408 14.94 -26.28 6.89
CA ASP A 408 14.11 -25.46 7.77
C ASP A 408 12.85 -26.20 8.21
N ILE A 409 12.16 -26.83 7.25
CA ILE A 409 10.95 -27.61 7.53
C ILE A 409 11.29 -28.83 8.40
N GLN A 410 12.41 -29.49 8.13
CA GLN A 410 12.86 -30.64 8.90
C GLN A 410 13.13 -30.27 10.37
N SER A 411 13.75 -29.10 10.64
CA SER A 411 13.94 -28.59 12.01
C SER A 411 12.62 -28.37 12.74
N CYS A 412 11.60 -27.84 12.05
CA CYS A 412 10.26 -27.68 12.60
C CYS A 412 9.59 -29.03 12.90
N ILE A 413 9.75 -30.02 12.03
CA ILE A 413 9.25 -31.39 12.25
C ILE A 413 9.92 -32.00 13.49
N ASP A 414 11.24 -31.86 13.63
CA ASP A 414 11.96 -32.42 14.77
C ASP A 414 11.63 -31.73 16.09
N SER A 415 11.36 -30.41 16.05
CA SER A 415 10.84 -29.67 17.20
C SER A 415 9.45 -30.15 17.61
N ALA A 416 8.54 -30.28 16.64
CA ALA A 416 7.20 -30.82 16.87
C ALA A 416 7.25 -32.26 17.42
N ARG A 417 8.15 -33.10 16.92
CA ARG A 417 8.37 -34.46 17.44
C ARG A 417 8.69 -34.46 18.92
N VAL A 418 9.56 -33.56 19.37
CA VAL A 418 9.95 -33.45 20.79
C VAL A 418 8.77 -33.00 21.65
N GLU A 419 8.01 -32.01 21.19
CA GLU A 419 6.86 -31.45 21.91
C GLU A 419 5.74 -32.49 22.07
N TYR A 420 5.46 -33.27 21.03
CA TYR A 420 4.34 -34.20 21.03
C TYR A 420 4.67 -35.60 21.57
N ARG A 421 5.91 -35.90 21.99
CA ARG A 421 6.32 -37.27 22.43
C ARG A 421 5.38 -37.93 23.45
N SER A 422 4.71 -37.14 24.27
CA SER A 422 3.79 -37.61 25.33
C SER A 422 2.30 -37.46 25.01
N SER A 423 1.92 -36.92 23.84
CA SER A 423 0.52 -36.73 23.46
C SER A 423 0.03 -37.85 22.53
N LYS A 424 -1.30 -38.06 22.46
CA LYS A 424 -1.90 -38.97 21.46
C LYS A 424 -1.57 -38.53 20.02
N ASP A 425 -1.37 -37.23 19.82
CA ASP A 425 -1.04 -36.65 18.51
C ASP A 425 0.41 -36.93 18.11
N GLY A 426 1.36 -37.05 19.04
CA GLY A 426 2.75 -37.39 18.71
C GLY A 426 2.96 -38.86 18.35
N VAL A 427 2.19 -39.77 18.95
CA VAL A 427 2.20 -41.20 18.55
C VAL A 427 1.69 -41.36 17.12
N GLU A 428 0.66 -40.60 16.73
CA GLU A 428 0.15 -40.59 15.36
C GLU A 428 1.07 -39.85 14.39
N LEU A 429 1.68 -38.73 14.81
CA LEU A 429 2.68 -38.02 14.01
C LEU A 429 3.86 -38.93 13.65
N GLU A 430 4.42 -39.67 14.61
CA GLU A 430 5.50 -40.63 14.33
C GLU A 430 5.04 -41.75 13.41
N ARG A 431 3.83 -42.31 13.61
CA ARG A 431 3.27 -43.33 12.70
C ARG A 431 3.15 -42.81 11.27
N VAL A 432 2.72 -41.56 11.10
CA VAL A 432 2.60 -40.98 9.76
C VAL A 432 3.96 -40.69 9.16
N ILE A 433 4.91 -40.14 9.93
CA ILE A 433 6.28 -39.93 9.44
C ILE A 433 6.88 -41.24 8.92
N ASP A 434 6.66 -42.32 9.66
CA ASP A 434 7.10 -43.65 9.30
C ASP A 434 6.36 -44.29 8.11
N CYS A 435 5.17 -43.80 7.77
CA CYS A 435 4.36 -44.30 6.65
C CYS A 435 4.59 -43.52 5.36
N VAL A 436 4.77 -42.20 5.46
CA VAL A 436 5.07 -41.33 4.31
C VAL A 436 6.49 -41.58 3.82
N SER A 437 7.46 -41.79 4.73
CA SER A 437 8.82 -42.21 4.34
C SER A 437 8.87 -43.56 3.60
N LYS A 438 7.78 -44.34 3.67
CA LYS A 438 7.58 -45.60 2.95
C LYS A 438 6.64 -45.49 1.73
N GLY A 439 6.22 -44.27 1.37
CA GLY A 439 5.33 -43.99 0.23
C GLY A 439 3.89 -44.50 0.38
N LYS A 440 3.39 -44.69 1.61
CA LYS A 440 2.14 -45.44 1.85
C LYS A 440 0.87 -44.59 2.03
N ILE A 441 0.98 -43.28 2.23
CA ILE A 441 -0.15 -42.42 2.63
C ILE A 441 -0.04 -41.06 1.93
N ALA A 442 -1.13 -40.58 1.34
CA ALA A 442 -1.25 -39.22 0.83
C ALA A 442 -1.49 -38.23 1.98
N LEU A 443 -0.81 -37.08 1.95
CA LEU A 443 -0.95 -36.04 2.98
C LEU A 443 -2.27 -35.25 2.81
N PRO A 444 -3.04 -35.01 3.89
CA PRO A 444 -4.34 -34.34 3.83
C PRO A 444 -4.21 -32.81 3.75
N PHE A 445 -3.52 -32.29 2.73
CA PHE A 445 -3.33 -30.85 2.54
C PHE A 445 -4.62 -30.09 2.24
N GLU A 446 -5.58 -30.71 1.55
CA GLU A 446 -6.91 -30.10 1.33
C GLU A 446 -7.69 -29.92 2.63
N ASP A 447 -7.52 -30.83 3.60
CA ASP A 447 -8.11 -30.66 4.93
C ASP A 447 -7.50 -29.45 5.64
N VAL A 448 -6.18 -29.26 5.51
CA VAL A 448 -5.48 -28.09 6.07
C VAL A 448 -5.94 -26.81 5.38
N ARG A 449 -6.03 -26.79 4.05
CA ARG A 449 -6.45 -25.62 3.25
C ARG A 449 -7.85 -25.13 3.63
N ASN A 450 -8.78 -26.07 3.87
CA ASN A 450 -10.19 -25.78 4.13
C ASN A 450 -10.58 -25.80 5.62
N ASP A 451 -9.60 -25.93 6.52
CA ASP A 451 -9.81 -26.09 7.96
C ASP A 451 -10.68 -27.30 8.37
N CYS A 452 -10.66 -28.36 7.56
CA CYS A 452 -11.37 -29.62 7.78
C CYS A 452 -10.52 -30.61 8.60
N LEU A 453 -10.07 -30.22 9.80
CA LEU A 453 -9.05 -30.94 10.60
C LEU A 453 -9.55 -32.22 11.32
N ARG A 454 -10.15 -33.14 10.58
CA ARG A 454 -10.81 -34.35 11.12
C ARG A 454 -9.84 -35.44 11.57
N THR A 455 -8.58 -35.41 11.11
CA THR A 455 -7.58 -36.44 11.41
C THR A 455 -6.46 -35.89 12.31
N PRO A 456 -5.83 -36.72 13.16
CA PRO A 456 -4.62 -36.31 13.89
C PRO A 456 -3.51 -35.81 12.96
N LEU A 457 -3.40 -36.40 11.77
CA LEU A 457 -2.42 -36.00 10.76
C LEU A 457 -2.67 -34.58 10.23
N SER A 458 -3.91 -34.23 9.84
CA SER A 458 -4.19 -32.87 9.36
C SER A 458 -3.96 -31.81 10.43
N ARG A 459 -4.23 -32.15 11.71
CA ARG A 459 -3.88 -31.28 12.86
C ARG A 459 -2.37 -31.10 13.02
N ALA A 460 -1.60 -32.18 12.95
CA ALA A 460 -0.14 -32.10 13.08
C ALA A 460 0.52 -31.37 11.90
N LEU A 461 0.05 -31.59 10.67
CA LEU A 461 0.53 -30.86 9.49
C LEU A 461 0.25 -29.37 9.59
N LYS A 462 -0.97 -28.97 10.02
CA LYS A 462 -1.29 -27.57 10.27
C LYS A 462 -0.31 -26.92 11.25
N GLN A 463 0.05 -27.61 12.33
CA GLN A 463 1.00 -27.12 13.33
C GLN A 463 2.43 -27.01 12.79
N ILE A 464 2.88 -27.96 11.98
CA ILE A 464 4.19 -27.90 11.32
C ILE A 464 4.24 -26.69 10.36
N ILE A 465 3.20 -26.51 9.54
CA ILE A 465 3.10 -25.39 8.59
C ILE A 465 3.06 -24.06 9.35
N LEU A 466 2.24 -23.95 10.40
CA LEU A 466 2.15 -22.78 11.27
C LEU A 466 3.51 -22.43 11.88
N SER A 467 4.21 -23.42 12.43
CA SER A 467 5.53 -23.22 13.05
C SER A 467 6.59 -22.81 12.03
N SER A 468 6.55 -23.41 10.83
CA SER A 468 7.48 -23.09 9.73
C SER A 468 7.29 -21.65 9.25
N ILE A 469 6.05 -21.23 9.01
CA ILE A 469 5.73 -19.85 8.61
C ILE A 469 6.14 -18.86 9.71
N THR A 470 5.78 -19.15 10.96
CA THR A 470 6.13 -18.29 12.11
C THR A 470 7.65 -18.13 12.22
N ARG A 471 8.40 -19.22 12.09
CA ARG A 471 9.87 -19.19 12.08
C ARG A 471 10.41 -18.30 10.95
N CYS A 472 9.93 -18.48 9.72
CA CYS A 472 10.35 -17.66 8.58
C CYS A 472 10.07 -16.16 8.81
N VAL A 473 8.89 -15.83 9.35
CA VAL A 473 8.53 -14.44 9.69
C VAL A 473 9.48 -13.87 10.75
N VAL A 474 9.73 -14.62 11.82
CA VAL A 474 10.66 -14.21 12.88
C VAL A 474 12.07 -13.99 12.32
N ILE A 475 12.57 -14.88 11.44
CA ILE A 475 13.88 -14.72 10.80
C ILE A 475 13.93 -13.45 9.94
N ARG A 476 12.87 -13.15 9.17
CA ARG A 476 12.79 -11.91 8.38
C ARG A 476 12.73 -10.67 9.28
N LEU A 477 11.95 -10.70 10.36
CA LEU A 477 11.87 -9.61 11.32
C LEU A 477 13.22 -9.36 12.02
N LEU A 478 13.93 -10.44 12.37
CA LEU A 478 15.25 -10.38 12.98
C LEU A 478 16.26 -9.60 12.13
N GLN A 479 16.12 -9.56 10.80
CA GLN A 479 16.98 -8.74 9.94
C GLN A 479 16.99 -7.26 10.34
N LEU A 480 15.96 -6.79 11.05
CA LEU A 480 15.83 -5.41 11.53
C LEU A 480 16.05 -5.24 13.04
N VAL A 481 16.27 -6.33 13.76
CA VAL A 481 16.49 -6.26 15.21
C VAL A 481 17.93 -5.81 15.47
N ARG A 482 18.11 -4.89 16.42
CA ARG A 482 19.45 -4.44 16.81
C ARG A 482 20.21 -5.51 17.62
N PRO A 483 21.51 -5.74 17.34
CA PRO A 483 22.29 -6.76 18.05
C PRO A 483 22.36 -6.54 19.56
N ASP A 484 22.54 -5.29 20.00
CA ASP A 484 22.63 -4.91 21.41
C ASP A 484 21.31 -5.18 22.14
N ALA A 485 20.19 -4.76 21.55
CA ALA A 485 18.85 -4.95 22.11
C ALA A 485 18.48 -6.43 22.24
N LEU A 486 18.79 -7.24 21.21
CA LEU A 486 18.57 -8.69 21.25
C LEU A 486 19.44 -9.37 22.29
N TYR A 487 20.73 -9.00 22.37
CA TYR A 487 21.66 -9.58 23.34
C TYR A 487 21.24 -9.32 24.79
N LEU A 488 20.73 -8.13 25.09
CA LEU A 488 20.20 -7.79 26.42
C LEU A 488 18.99 -8.64 26.81
N ARG A 489 18.22 -9.11 25.83
CA ARG A 489 17.00 -9.92 26.03
C ARG A 489 17.18 -11.39 25.68
N ARG A 490 18.41 -11.86 25.50
CA ARG A 490 18.75 -13.26 25.14
C ARG A 490 18.11 -14.34 26.01
N HIS A 491 17.73 -14.02 27.26
CA HIS A 491 17.05 -14.96 28.16
C HIS A 491 15.58 -15.20 27.81
N ALA A 492 14.94 -14.25 27.10
CA ALA A 492 13.56 -14.35 26.64
C ALA A 492 13.46 -14.93 25.21
N VAL A 493 14.59 -15.13 24.53
CA VAL A 493 14.65 -15.56 23.13
C VAL A 493 15.12 -17.01 23.06
N PRO A 494 14.47 -17.88 22.26
CA PRO A 494 14.93 -19.25 22.06
C PRO A 494 16.39 -19.30 21.58
N GLY A 495 17.20 -20.20 22.13
CA GLY A 495 18.63 -20.29 21.79
C GLY A 495 18.91 -20.60 20.32
N GLU A 496 17.96 -21.24 19.62
CA GLU A 496 18.04 -21.44 18.17
C GLU A 496 17.95 -20.14 17.39
N VAL A 497 17.01 -19.26 17.76
CA VAL A 497 16.82 -17.94 17.15
C VAL A 497 18.08 -17.08 17.32
N LEU A 498 18.74 -17.15 18.47
CA LEU A 498 20.02 -16.47 18.69
C LEU A 498 21.15 -17.02 17.81
N ARG A 499 21.20 -18.34 17.59
CA ARG A 499 22.21 -18.96 16.72
C ARG A 499 22.02 -18.55 15.26
N LEU A 500 20.78 -18.48 14.79
CA LEU A 500 20.47 -17.98 13.45
C LEU A 500 20.89 -16.51 13.31
N TYR A 501 20.54 -15.68 14.28
CA TYR A 501 20.88 -14.25 14.24
C TYR A 501 22.39 -14.00 14.21
N PHE A 502 23.15 -14.53 15.17
CA PHE A 502 24.59 -14.25 15.27
C PHE A 502 25.47 -15.15 14.39
N GLY A 503 24.94 -16.27 13.90
CA GLY A 503 25.69 -17.23 13.10
C GLY A 503 25.41 -17.15 11.60
N GLU A 504 24.19 -16.81 11.21
CA GLU A 504 23.77 -16.84 9.80
C GLU A 504 23.41 -15.46 9.24
N GLN A 505 22.88 -14.54 10.05
CA GLN A 505 22.59 -13.16 9.61
C GLN A 505 23.84 -12.28 9.69
N GLU A 506 23.92 -11.28 8.80
CA GLU A 506 25.05 -10.37 8.75
C GLU A 506 24.59 -8.96 9.14
N HIS A 507 25.10 -8.49 10.28
CA HIS A 507 24.74 -7.21 10.89
C HIS A 507 25.95 -6.32 11.19
N PHE A 508 27.17 -6.79 10.91
CA PHE A 508 28.40 -6.16 11.41
C PHE A 508 29.35 -5.71 10.31
N SER A 509 29.19 -6.18 9.08
CA SER A 509 30.04 -5.80 7.95
C SER A 509 29.24 -5.62 6.67
N LEU A 510 29.27 -4.39 6.12
CA LEU A 510 28.65 -4.08 4.83
C LEU A 510 29.20 -4.97 3.70
N LYS A 511 30.50 -5.26 3.72
CA LYS A 511 31.15 -6.08 2.71
C LYS A 511 30.66 -7.52 2.72
N ARG A 512 30.56 -8.12 3.91
CA ARG A 512 30.02 -9.48 4.06
C ARG A 512 28.55 -9.52 3.68
N LEU A 513 27.80 -8.46 4.02
CA LEU A 513 26.40 -8.34 3.63
C LEU A 513 26.26 -8.33 2.11
N ILE A 514 27.00 -7.48 1.39
CA ILE A 514 26.95 -7.43 -0.08
C ILE A 514 27.33 -8.79 -0.69
N ARG A 515 28.42 -9.41 -0.21
CA ARG A 515 28.82 -10.76 -0.67
C ARG A 515 27.69 -11.76 -0.49
N LYS A 516 26.97 -11.72 0.64
CA LYS A 516 25.83 -12.59 0.91
C LYS A 516 24.65 -12.31 -0.03
N LEU A 517 24.37 -11.04 -0.32
CA LEU A 517 23.30 -10.64 -1.25
C LEU A 517 23.60 -11.08 -2.68
N GLU A 518 24.86 -11.08 -3.09
CA GLU A 518 25.31 -11.55 -4.40
C GLU A 518 25.39 -13.09 -4.49
N SER A 519 25.78 -13.77 -3.41
CA SER A 519 25.91 -15.23 -3.39
C SER A 519 24.58 -15.95 -3.26
N ASN A 520 23.66 -15.37 -2.49
CA ASN A 520 22.31 -15.88 -2.41
C ASN A 520 21.62 -15.42 -3.70
N ASN A 521 21.02 -16.34 -4.46
CA ASN A 521 20.08 -16.00 -5.53
C ASN A 521 18.83 -15.36 -4.93
N THR A 522 18.99 -14.24 -4.22
CA THR A 522 17.91 -13.52 -3.59
C THR A 522 16.98 -13.03 -4.68
N THR A 523 15.69 -13.15 -4.44
CA THR A 523 14.66 -12.68 -5.38
C THR A 523 14.59 -11.15 -5.44
N SER A 524 15.21 -10.45 -4.48
CA SER A 524 15.19 -9.00 -4.33
C SER A 524 16.45 -8.38 -4.92
N GLN A 525 16.27 -7.43 -5.83
CA GLN A 525 17.36 -6.61 -6.42
C GLN A 525 17.52 -5.26 -5.71
N PHE A 526 16.61 -4.95 -4.78
CA PHE A 526 16.55 -3.68 -4.07
C PHE A 526 16.64 -3.91 -2.57
N HIS A 527 17.54 -3.19 -1.91
CA HIS A 527 17.84 -3.35 -0.49
C HIS A 527 17.82 -1.99 0.21
N ILE A 528 17.12 -1.90 1.33
CA ILE A 528 17.26 -0.78 2.26
C ILE A 528 18.10 -1.26 3.44
N VAL A 529 19.26 -0.62 3.62
CA VAL A 529 20.17 -0.91 4.72
C VAL A 529 20.09 0.24 5.70
N TYR A 530 19.57 -0.05 6.89
CA TYR A 530 19.52 0.89 8.01
C TYR A 530 20.84 0.79 8.77
N ALA A 531 21.64 1.84 8.72
CA ALA A 531 22.92 1.88 9.43
C ALA A 531 22.86 2.86 10.59
N ARG A 532 23.20 2.38 11.80
CA ARG A 532 23.37 3.24 12.99
C ARG A 532 24.81 3.16 13.46
N SER A 533 25.67 3.97 12.85
CA SER A 533 27.12 3.95 13.14
C SER A 533 27.67 5.36 13.32
N ASP A 534 28.88 5.43 13.88
CA ASP A 534 29.69 6.65 13.88
C ASP A 534 29.96 7.15 12.45
N SER A 535 30.60 8.31 12.31
CA SER A 535 30.78 9.06 11.05
C SER A 535 31.42 8.29 9.87
N CYS A 536 31.82 7.02 10.05
CA CYS A 536 32.36 6.13 9.03
C CYS A 536 31.45 5.97 7.79
N ALA A 537 30.12 6.10 7.91
CA ALA A 537 29.23 6.10 6.73
C ALA A 537 29.56 7.25 5.75
N HIS A 538 29.88 8.44 6.29
CA HIS A 538 30.27 9.62 5.52
C HIS A 538 31.69 9.55 4.97
N SER A 539 32.51 8.63 5.49
CA SER A 539 33.88 8.39 4.99
C SER A 539 33.93 7.55 3.71
N LEU A 540 32.79 6.98 3.27
CA LEU A 540 32.70 6.26 2.00
C LEU A 540 32.88 7.25 0.83
N PRO A 541 33.85 7.08 -0.08
CA PRO A 541 34.09 8.03 -1.16
C PRO A 541 33.03 7.94 -2.25
N THR A 542 32.50 9.09 -2.67
CA THR A 542 31.59 9.20 -3.82
C THR A 542 32.34 8.98 -5.14
N TRP A 543 31.74 8.25 -6.08
CA TRP A 543 32.34 7.93 -7.38
C TRP A 543 32.63 9.16 -8.24
N SER A 544 31.81 10.22 -8.16
CA SER A 544 31.89 11.41 -9.01
C SER A 544 32.83 12.52 -8.52
N ASN A 545 33.34 12.44 -7.28
CA ASN A 545 34.11 13.53 -6.66
C ASN A 545 35.55 13.07 -6.33
N ASN A 546 36.27 12.57 -7.35
CA ASN A 546 37.64 12.05 -7.19
C ASN A 546 38.72 13.13 -7.40
N ASP A 547 38.35 14.39 -7.59
CA ASP A 547 39.30 15.47 -7.86
C ASP A 547 40.22 15.69 -6.64
N GLY A 548 41.46 15.21 -6.77
CA GLY A 548 42.52 15.36 -5.75
C GLY A 548 42.73 14.16 -4.81
N ILE A 549 41.95 13.08 -4.92
CA ILE A 549 42.14 11.85 -4.13
C ILE A 549 43.01 10.85 -4.91
N ASP A 550 44.06 10.33 -4.27
CA ASP A 550 44.92 9.30 -4.86
C ASP A 550 44.08 8.05 -5.27
N PRO A 551 44.14 7.61 -6.54
CA PRO A 551 43.47 6.39 -7.01
C PRO A 551 43.74 5.15 -6.15
N SER A 552 44.92 5.06 -5.51
CA SER A 552 45.27 3.96 -4.61
C SER A 552 44.45 3.96 -3.31
N ILE A 553 44.13 5.14 -2.79
CA ILE A 553 43.28 5.32 -1.60
C ILE A 553 41.83 4.99 -1.95
N LEU A 554 41.33 5.46 -3.10
CA LEU A 554 39.98 5.14 -3.59
C LEU A 554 39.80 3.63 -3.77
N HIS A 555 40.77 2.96 -4.38
CA HIS A 555 40.76 1.50 -4.52
C HIS A 555 40.74 0.82 -3.14
N ARG A 556 41.52 1.32 -2.17
CA ARG A 556 41.57 0.75 -0.82
C ARG A 556 40.24 0.91 -0.10
N VAL A 557 39.61 2.08 -0.11
CA VAL A 557 38.32 2.27 0.56
C VAL A 557 37.22 1.46 -0.13
N ARG A 558 37.20 1.39 -1.46
CA ARG A 558 36.26 0.52 -2.18
C ARG A 558 36.46 -0.96 -1.87
N SER A 559 37.71 -1.41 -1.66
CA SER A 559 38.01 -2.78 -1.26
C SER A 559 37.52 -3.15 0.15
N LEU A 560 37.19 -2.14 0.98
CA LEU A 560 36.53 -2.33 2.27
C LEU A 560 35.03 -2.58 2.14
N VAL A 561 34.43 -2.19 1.01
CA VAL A 561 32.99 -2.35 0.75
C VAL A 561 32.71 -3.54 -0.16
N HIS A 562 33.58 -3.80 -1.14
CA HIS A 562 33.40 -4.84 -2.13
C HIS A 562 34.69 -5.63 -2.39
N ASP A 563 34.59 -6.93 -2.68
CA ASP A 563 35.76 -7.75 -3.02
C ASP A 563 36.38 -7.33 -4.36
N ASP A 564 35.54 -6.91 -5.31
CA ASP A 564 35.94 -6.29 -6.57
C ASP A 564 35.54 -4.79 -6.59
N PRO A 565 36.47 -3.88 -6.26
CA PRO A 565 36.22 -2.43 -6.27
C PRO A 565 35.70 -1.85 -7.59
N SER A 566 35.86 -2.58 -8.71
CA SER A 566 35.48 -2.10 -10.04
C SER A 566 34.01 -2.34 -10.38
N THR A 567 33.32 -3.20 -9.63
CA THR A 567 31.92 -3.59 -9.87
C THR A 567 30.91 -2.83 -9.00
N VAL A 568 31.38 -1.90 -8.16
CA VAL A 568 30.55 -1.15 -7.20
C VAL A 568 30.62 0.36 -7.44
N GLU A 569 29.47 1.04 -7.47
CA GLU A 569 29.38 2.50 -7.50
C GLU A 569 28.75 3.03 -6.21
N ILE A 570 29.41 3.99 -5.56
CA ILE A 570 28.94 4.60 -4.31
C ILE A 570 28.67 6.08 -4.57
N HIS A 571 27.47 6.53 -4.23
CA HIS A 571 27.05 7.91 -4.34
C HIS A 571 26.45 8.39 -3.02
N HIS A 572 26.68 9.65 -2.66
CA HIS A 572 25.99 10.30 -1.55
C HIS A 572 24.93 11.24 -2.09
N LEU A 573 23.74 11.19 -1.49
CA LEU A 573 22.60 11.97 -1.94
C LEU A 573 22.79 13.48 -1.76
N ASP A 574 23.55 13.91 -0.75
CA ASP A 574 23.86 15.33 -0.49
C ASP A 574 24.65 16.02 -1.61
N LEU A 575 25.35 15.25 -2.44
CA LEU A 575 26.09 15.73 -3.61
C LEU A 575 25.23 15.81 -4.88
N LEU A 576 24.05 15.20 -4.88
CA LEU A 576 23.11 15.20 -6.00
C LEU A 576 22.05 16.28 -5.77
N LYS A 577 22.22 17.43 -6.40
CA LYS A 577 21.48 18.63 -6.03
C LYS A 577 20.13 18.78 -6.70
N SER A 578 19.87 18.04 -7.77
CA SER A 578 18.61 18.11 -8.53
C SER A 578 18.03 16.73 -8.84
N GLU A 579 16.72 16.67 -9.11
CA GLU A 579 16.09 15.43 -9.59
C GLU A 579 16.74 14.88 -10.86
N SER A 580 17.11 15.77 -11.78
CA SER A 580 17.74 15.39 -13.05
C SER A 580 19.10 14.72 -12.81
N GLU A 581 19.89 15.20 -11.85
CA GLU A 581 21.17 14.58 -11.49
C GLU A 581 20.98 13.18 -10.90
N ILE A 582 20.00 13.01 -10.01
CA ILE A 582 19.66 11.69 -9.41
C ILE A 582 19.27 10.70 -10.51
N ARG A 583 18.35 11.10 -11.39
CA ARG A 583 17.89 10.27 -12.51
C ARG A 583 19.03 9.90 -13.44
N THR A 584 19.83 10.89 -13.86
CA THR A 584 20.95 10.67 -14.79
C THR A 584 22.03 9.77 -14.19
N THR A 585 22.33 9.92 -12.89
CA THR A 585 23.30 9.09 -12.19
C THR A 585 22.84 7.64 -12.13
N PHE A 586 21.58 7.42 -11.72
CA PHE A 586 21.00 6.08 -11.66
C PHE A 586 20.88 5.43 -13.04
N ASP A 587 20.31 6.11 -14.03
CA ASP A 587 20.16 5.60 -15.41
C ASP A 587 21.53 5.31 -16.06
N GLY A 588 22.51 6.14 -15.75
CA GLY A 588 23.91 5.95 -16.14
C GLY A 588 24.49 4.66 -15.57
N TRP A 589 24.19 4.33 -14.31
CA TRP A 589 24.59 3.04 -13.71
C TRP A 589 23.82 1.86 -14.31
N VAL A 590 22.50 1.97 -14.51
CA VAL A 590 21.69 0.91 -15.12
C VAL A 590 22.25 0.50 -16.49
N SER A 591 22.79 1.47 -17.24
CA SER A 591 23.37 1.24 -18.57
C SER A 591 24.78 0.61 -18.56
N LYS A 592 25.46 0.49 -17.41
CA LYS A 592 26.81 -0.09 -17.30
C LYS A 592 26.74 -1.61 -17.12
N GLU A 593 27.42 -2.36 -17.97
CA GLU A 593 27.41 -3.84 -17.93
C GLU A 593 28.33 -4.45 -16.86
N LEU A 594 29.40 -3.74 -16.47
CA LEU A 594 30.42 -4.27 -15.54
C LEU A 594 30.21 -3.85 -14.08
N VAL A 595 29.27 -2.94 -13.82
CA VAL A 595 28.99 -2.41 -12.48
C VAL A 595 27.64 -2.96 -12.03
N ASN A 596 27.72 -3.91 -11.11
CA ASN A 596 26.57 -4.70 -10.68
C ASN A 596 25.97 -4.17 -9.38
N THR A 597 26.74 -3.47 -8.56
CA THR A 597 26.27 -2.97 -7.26
C THR A 597 26.27 -1.43 -7.24
N PHE A 598 25.14 -0.83 -6.88
CA PHE A 598 25.01 0.61 -6.68
C PHE A 598 24.56 0.92 -5.26
N ILE A 599 25.32 1.76 -4.56
CA ILE A 599 25.05 2.14 -3.19
C ILE A 599 24.77 3.64 -3.15
N LEU A 600 23.55 4.01 -2.77
CA LEU A 600 23.18 5.39 -2.49
C LEU A 600 23.15 5.60 -0.98
N VAL A 601 24.08 6.38 -0.47
CA VAL A 601 24.19 6.76 0.93
C VAL A 601 23.32 7.99 1.18
N VAL A 602 22.45 7.89 2.18
CA VAL A 602 21.52 8.94 2.60
C VAL A 602 21.73 9.24 4.08
N ASP A 603 22.12 10.47 4.38
CA ASP A 603 22.14 10.98 5.75
C ASP A 603 20.72 11.38 6.18
N MET A 604 20.10 10.57 7.03
CA MET A 604 18.74 10.79 7.52
C MET A 604 18.62 11.93 8.54
N LYS A 605 19.74 12.50 9.01
CA LYS A 605 19.73 13.75 9.79
C LYS A 605 19.46 14.97 8.92
N MET A 606 19.95 14.94 7.68
CA MET A 606 19.94 16.09 6.76
C MET A 606 18.81 15.98 5.73
N GLN A 607 18.42 14.77 5.37
CA GLN A 607 17.49 14.51 4.26
C GLN A 607 16.07 14.24 4.74
N SER A 608 15.09 14.67 3.94
CA SER A 608 13.67 14.41 4.21
C SER A 608 13.24 13.03 3.71
N THR A 609 12.24 12.45 4.36
CA THR A 609 11.63 11.18 3.94
C THR A 609 11.02 11.25 2.53
N ASN A 610 10.60 12.45 2.09
CA ASN A 610 10.02 12.68 0.77
C ASN A 610 11.01 12.36 -0.36
N ILE A 611 12.27 12.78 -0.22
CA ILE A 611 13.32 12.51 -1.22
C ILE A 611 13.63 11.01 -1.28
N VAL A 612 13.68 10.35 -0.11
CA VAL A 612 13.85 8.89 -0.03
C VAL A 612 12.70 8.16 -0.74
N ASN A 613 11.45 8.57 -0.49
CA ASN A 613 10.28 7.99 -1.14
C ASN A 613 10.27 8.27 -2.66
N PHE A 614 10.80 9.42 -3.10
CA PHE A 614 10.96 9.74 -4.52
C PHE A 614 11.96 8.79 -5.19
N ILE A 615 13.14 8.61 -4.58
CA ILE A 615 14.17 7.70 -5.08
C ILE A 615 13.61 6.29 -5.21
N ARG A 616 12.96 5.78 -4.15
CA ARG A 616 12.34 4.44 -4.17
C ARG A 616 11.34 4.30 -5.33
N SER A 617 10.41 5.25 -5.43
CA SER A 617 9.40 5.24 -6.51
C SER A 617 10.02 5.32 -7.90
N TYR A 618 11.16 6.00 -8.06
CA TYR A 618 11.86 6.09 -9.33
C TYR A 618 12.58 4.78 -9.69
N VAL A 619 13.39 4.23 -8.78
CA VAL A 619 14.19 3.02 -9.05
C VAL A 619 13.32 1.78 -9.25
N GLU A 620 12.16 1.71 -8.60
CA GLU A 620 11.18 0.62 -8.79
C GLU A 620 10.59 0.58 -10.20
N GLN A 621 10.59 1.71 -10.92
CA GLN A 621 10.11 1.78 -12.31
C GLN A 621 11.14 1.27 -13.31
N ALA A 622 12.39 1.09 -12.88
CA ALA A 622 13.47 0.61 -13.74
C ALA A 622 13.47 -0.93 -13.84
N THR A 623 13.80 -1.43 -15.02
CA THR A 623 14.04 -2.86 -15.23
C THR A 623 15.54 -3.12 -15.11
N LEU A 624 15.94 -3.80 -14.04
CA LEU A 624 17.34 -4.18 -13.79
C LEU A 624 17.62 -5.59 -14.30
N SER A 625 18.84 -5.83 -14.80
CA SER A 625 19.35 -7.18 -15.07
C SER A 625 19.47 -7.98 -13.77
N SER A 626 19.34 -9.31 -13.83
CA SER A 626 19.24 -10.17 -12.64
C SER A 626 20.45 -10.11 -11.71
N ASP A 627 21.60 -9.68 -12.21
CA ASP A 627 22.86 -9.52 -11.49
C ASP A 627 23.03 -8.12 -10.86
N LYS A 628 22.19 -7.15 -11.22
CA LYS A 628 22.25 -5.79 -10.66
C LYS A 628 21.55 -5.70 -9.30
N GLN A 629 22.23 -5.04 -8.37
CA GLN A 629 21.83 -4.82 -6.99
C GLN A 629 21.86 -3.33 -6.66
N PHE A 630 20.73 -2.81 -6.17
CA PHE A 630 20.60 -1.45 -5.70
C PHE A 630 20.44 -1.42 -4.18
N ILE A 631 21.34 -0.71 -3.50
CA ILE A 631 21.37 -0.58 -2.05
C ILE A 631 21.14 0.89 -1.68
N LEU A 632 20.06 1.15 -0.96
CA LEU A 632 19.78 2.42 -0.32
C LEU A 632 20.23 2.36 1.14
N LEU A 633 21.39 2.96 1.43
CA LEU A 633 21.98 2.96 2.76
C LEU A 633 21.51 4.21 3.52
N LEU A 634 20.58 4.00 4.44
CA LEU A 634 20.03 5.04 5.32
C LEU A 634 20.88 5.12 6.58
N HIS A 635 21.73 6.14 6.67
CA HIS A 635 22.56 6.38 7.84
C HIS A 635 21.83 7.23 8.88
N PHE A 636 21.87 6.76 10.12
CA PHE A 636 21.36 7.45 11.30
C PHE A 636 22.51 7.68 12.29
N PRO A 637 22.68 8.91 12.81
CA PRO A 637 23.68 9.18 13.82
C PRO A 637 23.35 8.44 15.13
N LEU A 638 24.36 8.15 15.96
CA LEU A 638 24.17 7.47 17.25
C LEU A 638 23.18 8.19 18.19
N SER A 639 23.03 9.51 18.05
CA SER A 639 22.07 10.32 18.80
C SER A 639 20.60 10.01 18.48
N CYS A 640 20.33 9.31 17.38
CA CYS A 640 18.99 8.85 17.04
C CYS A 640 18.72 7.51 17.76
N ASP A 641 17.68 7.49 18.59
CA ASP A 641 17.27 6.29 19.33
C ASP A 641 16.34 5.36 18.52
N GLN A 642 15.72 5.88 17.46
CA GLN A 642 14.79 5.18 16.58
C GLN A 642 14.96 5.64 15.13
N SER A 643 14.55 4.79 14.18
CA SER A 643 14.42 5.16 12.78
C SER A 643 13.24 6.11 12.59
N ILE A 644 13.43 7.16 11.77
CA ILE A 644 12.33 8.01 11.27
C ILE A 644 11.73 7.48 9.96
N TYR A 645 12.40 6.52 9.32
CA TYR A 645 11.97 5.93 8.06
C TYR A 645 11.47 4.50 8.28
N PRO A 646 10.27 4.12 7.80
CA PRO A 646 9.69 2.83 8.11
C PRO A 646 10.31 1.69 7.31
N ALA A 647 10.57 0.58 8.01
CA ALA A 647 11.10 -0.65 7.43
C ALA A 647 9.94 -1.59 7.09
N LEU A 648 9.45 -1.49 5.86
CA LEU A 648 8.28 -2.24 5.38
C LEU A 648 8.69 -3.16 4.23
N PHE A 649 8.35 -4.45 4.35
CA PHE A 649 8.71 -5.50 3.40
C PHE A 649 7.71 -5.54 2.24
N PHE A 650 7.82 -4.58 1.31
CA PHE A 650 6.92 -4.47 0.16
C PHE A 650 7.66 -4.60 -1.17
N GLY A 651 7.07 -5.38 -2.07
CA GLY A 651 7.54 -5.52 -3.45
C GLY A 651 8.87 -6.25 -3.52
N LYS A 652 9.83 -5.70 -4.26
CA LYS A 652 11.17 -6.27 -4.45
C LYS A 652 12.20 -5.78 -3.43
N TRP A 653 11.75 -5.12 -2.36
CA TRP A 653 12.64 -4.57 -1.34
C TRP A 653 12.83 -5.52 -0.18
N SER A 654 14.08 -5.69 0.23
CA SER A 654 14.42 -6.22 1.55
C SER A 654 14.92 -5.11 2.46
N CYS A 655 14.69 -5.26 3.76
CA CYS A 655 15.08 -4.30 4.78
C CYS A 655 16.02 -4.98 5.78
N ILE A 656 17.17 -4.37 6.04
CA ILE A 656 18.24 -4.96 6.86
C ILE A 656 18.82 -3.88 7.78
N PHE A 657 19.01 -4.20 9.05
CA PHE A 657 19.73 -3.38 10.00
C PHE A 657 21.21 -3.77 10.03
N LEU A 658 22.09 -2.78 9.95
CA LEU A 658 23.54 -2.93 9.95
C LEU A 658 24.14 -2.03 11.04
N ASP A 659 24.77 -2.64 12.03
CA ASP A 659 25.42 -1.94 13.14
C ASP A 659 26.81 -1.40 12.73
N GLY A 660 27.51 -2.15 11.86
CA GLY A 660 28.86 -1.81 11.39
C GLY A 660 28.99 -1.73 9.87
N ILE A 661 29.51 -0.61 9.36
CA ILE A 661 29.82 -0.45 7.92
C ILE A 661 31.22 -1.00 7.59
N GLY A 662 32.14 -1.02 8.55
CA GLY A 662 33.51 -1.53 8.41
C GLY A 662 33.65 -3.04 8.63
N ASP A 663 34.81 -3.60 8.29
CA ASP A 663 35.12 -5.01 8.59
C ASP A 663 35.57 -5.15 10.04
N ALA A 664 34.88 -5.99 10.82
CA ALA A 664 35.20 -6.29 12.21
C ALA A 664 36.27 -7.40 12.36
N ASP A 665 37.03 -7.68 11.30
CA ASP A 665 38.28 -8.43 11.45
C ASP A 665 39.24 -7.52 12.21
N GLY A 666 39.75 -7.96 13.36
CA GLY A 666 40.47 -7.18 14.38
C GLY A 666 41.71 -6.35 13.99
N ASN A 667 41.90 -6.06 12.71
CA ASN A 667 42.63 -4.91 12.21
C ASN A 667 41.68 -3.74 12.02
N SER A 668 41.40 -3.00 13.10
CA SER A 668 40.75 -1.69 13.03
C SER A 668 41.57 -0.78 12.11
N VAL A 669 41.18 -0.69 10.84
CA VAL A 669 41.58 0.43 9.99
C VAL A 669 40.58 1.51 10.32
N ASP A 670 40.98 2.44 11.19
CA ASP A 670 40.23 3.65 11.48
C ASP A 670 39.88 4.35 10.16
N PHE A 671 38.60 4.63 9.95
CA PHE A 671 38.06 5.40 8.82
C PHE A 671 38.33 6.92 8.94
N ASN A 672 39.31 7.32 9.75
CA ASN A 672 39.67 8.72 10.00
C ASN A 672 40.66 9.27 8.97
#